data_AF-A0A8C8FQK0-F1
#
_entry.id   AF-A0A8C8FQK0-F1
#
_cell.length_a   1.000
_cell.length_b   1.000
_cell.length_c   1.000
_cell.angle_alpha   90.00
_cell.angle_beta   90.00
_cell.angle_gamma   90.00
#
_symmetry.space_group_name_H-M   'P 1'
#
loop_
_entity.id
_entity.type
_entity.pdbx_description
1 polymer ?
#
loop_
_entity_poly.entity_id
_entity_poly.type
_entity_poly.pdbx_seq_one_letter_code
_entity_poly.pdbx_strand_id
1 'polypeptide(L)'
;MDGRSEFLCGVVEGFYGRPWSMEQRKVLFQWMQRWELNTYLYGPKDDLKHRLLWREVYSPEEEGQLRTLIVESEKRGLRFVYSLSPGQDIVFSSACDLSLLKRKLRQVSKLGCQAFAILFDDIDHSLCQADSQAFSSFAHAQVSVANEIYRFLGEPPVFLFCPTEYCGSLCSPSVSKSPYLMTVGEDLLPNISIIWTGSKVISRELSVEGLSEVQSVLQRPPLVWDNLHANDYDSRRLFLGPFKGRYPQLATQLRGLLLNPNCEFEANYIPLHTLGTWYRTGREEKKGKKRDEEHQYCPEMALSTALHDWMEELSQPLQPGCVCVCVCVGGTQKISTQSEGGDGEEREKKLHNNQFQQGPGQPRSPGGVLCVGKAPLSESQIRLLVGLHYLPHEHGPSAQRLLQDLTWLKEHCHLVSANDKKGPPQKAEEWRGRAAGFLGVCEEIAALHSSVVSGVSKAVLYDLYPYVWDLRNTALVAKAFICWLGCGTTTGAELLGVESEPWVFKGGVSGELQMLLPIGSNSELFSHPPPLFPTSRLYNIRPYHNKDKAELYCMVRQLQQGAQGSPNSSPAHPDLIGDRCLGPCLALCPEYSMVLEDELGVCGCVLGVVDVRSFAKRCQTCWISPPEDQGEYPDSLLYHFPSQLRLDALPDLVDISVTRCLLTALLTALKANGSHGVFCEMQPTDRMRLDFLTKLGFLEIIRGEARHREGVVLGRLL
;
A
#
# COMPACT_ATOMS: atom_id res chain seq x y z
N MET A 1 21.59 14.72 43.74
CA MET A 1 20.54 14.83 42.72
C MET A 1 20.95 13.86 41.61
N ASP A 2 20.20 12.78 41.46
CA ASP A 2 20.62 11.55 40.77
C ASP A 2 20.96 11.76 39.29
N GLY A 3 22.25 11.59 38.95
CA GLY A 3 22.84 11.85 37.64
C GLY A 3 22.56 10.79 36.58
N ARG A 4 21.31 10.35 36.38
CA ARG A 4 20.93 9.55 35.20
C ARG A 4 20.44 10.47 34.09
N SER A 5 20.99 10.29 32.89
CA SER A 5 20.54 10.98 31.68
C SER A 5 19.08 10.62 31.36
N GLU A 6 18.29 11.61 30.94
CA GLU A 6 16.87 11.46 30.62
C GLU A 6 16.65 10.45 29.48
N PHE A 7 15.72 9.50 29.65
CA PHE A 7 15.37 8.51 28.61
C PHE A 7 14.75 9.18 27.38
N LEU A 8 15.32 8.97 26.20
CA LEU A 8 14.84 9.55 24.94
C LEU A 8 13.72 8.69 24.35
N CYS A 9 12.49 9.19 24.30
CA CYS A 9 11.35 8.47 23.74
C CYS A 9 10.61 9.34 22.72
N GLY A 10 10.34 8.83 21.53
CA GLY A 10 9.58 9.57 20.53
C GLY A 10 9.74 9.04 19.12
N VAL A 11 9.97 9.95 18.17
CA VAL A 11 9.82 9.66 16.74
C VAL A 11 11.10 10.00 16.00
N VAL A 12 11.47 9.14 15.07
CA VAL A 12 12.45 9.43 14.03
C VAL A 12 11.74 9.48 12.68
N GLU A 13 11.84 10.60 11.98
CA GLU A 13 11.43 10.70 10.58
C GLU A 13 12.61 10.20 9.74
N GLY A 14 12.73 8.89 9.55
CA GLY A 14 13.94 8.26 9.01
C GLY A 14 13.71 7.25 7.87
N PHE A 15 12.48 7.21 7.35
CA PHE A 15 12.05 6.38 6.23
C PHE A 15 12.49 6.94 4.86
N TYR A 16 12.49 6.06 3.86
CA TYR A 16 12.64 6.42 2.43
C TYR A 16 11.30 6.88 1.84
N GLY A 17 11.35 7.84 0.91
CA GLY A 17 10.16 8.42 0.29
C GLY A 17 9.87 9.86 0.74
N ARG A 18 8.71 10.38 0.32
CA ARG A 18 8.33 11.79 0.52
C ARG A 18 8.39 12.18 2.00
N PRO A 19 9.24 13.15 2.40
CA PRO A 19 9.30 13.63 3.78
C PRO A 19 7.98 14.26 4.23
N TRP A 20 7.74 14.29 5.54
CA TRP A 20 6.56 14.98 6.07
C TRP A 20 6.66 16.49 5.86
N SER A 21 5.51 17.10 5.59
CA SER A 21 5.41 18.55 5.47
C SER A 21 5.62 19.25 6.82
N MET A 22 5.90 20.55 6.78
CA MET A 22 6.03 21.35 8.00
C MET A 22 4.78 21.34 8.89
N GLU A 23 3.60 21.37 8.28
CA GLU A 23 2.34 21.33 9.04
C GLU A 23 2.13 19.96 9.69
N GLN A 24 2.45 18.86 8.99
CA GLN A 24 2.42 17.51 9.58
C GLN A 24 3.39 17.39 10.76
N ARG A 25 4.61 17.92 10.65
CA ARG A 25 5.59 17.94 11.76
C ARG A 25 5.09 18.74 12.97
N LYS A 26 4.38 19.85 12.76
CA LYS A 26 3.76 20.60 13.88
C LYS A 26 2.65 19.82 14.57
N VAL A 27 1.81 19.10 13.81
CA VAL A 27 0.78 18.21 14.37
C VAL A 27 1.44 17.06 15.13
N LEU A 28 2.50 16.47 14.57
CA LEU A 28 3.30 15.45 15.24
C LEU A 28 3.78 15.91 16.62
N PHE A 29 4.33 17.13 16.70
CA PHE A 29 4.81 17.67 17.96
C PHE A 29 3.70 17.85 18.99
N GLN A 30 2.47 18.16 18.56
CA GLN A 30 1.32 18.23 19.45
C GLN A 30 0.92 16.84 19.98
N TRP A 31 0.89 15.84 19.11
CA TRP A 31 0.65 14.45 19.50
C TRP A 31 1.71 13.95 20.47
N MET A 32 2.99 14.16 20.16
CA MET A 32 4.11 13.79 21.02
C MET A 32 4.01 14.44 22.39
N GLN A 33 3.71 15.75 22.46
CA GLN A 33 3.50 16.44 23.73
C GLN A 33 2.32 15.85 24.52
N ARG A 34 1.18 15.61 23.87
CA ARG A 34 -0.02 15.05 24.48
C ARG A 34 0.23 13.66 25.07
N TRP A 35 1.09 12.87 24.44
CA TRP A 35 1.44 11.52 24.88
C TRP A 35 2.75 11.43 25.67
N GLU A 36 3.27 12.57 26.12
CA GLU A 36 4.49 12.71 26.93
C GLU A 36 5.77 12.16 26.28
N LEU A 37 5.79 12.02 24.95
CA LEU A 37 7.02 11.76 24.19
C LEU A 37 7.89 13.03 24.21
N ASN A 38 9.21 12.87 24.12
CA ASN A 38 10.15 13.95 24.39
C ASN A 38 11.24 14.16 23.32
N THR A 39 11.35 13.31 22.30
CA THR A 39 12.46 13.38 21.34
C THR A 39 11.97 13.19 19.90
N TYR A 40 12.31 14.15 19.03
CA TYR A 40 12.10 14.06 17.59
C TYR A 40 13.47 14.10 16.87
N LEU A 41 13.74 13.09 16.05
CA LEU A 41 14.94 13.00 15.23
C LEU A 41 14.58 13.31 13.77
N TYR A 42 15.13 14.42 13.26
CA TYR A 42 15.03 14.82 11.87
C TYR A 42 16.07 14.05 11.04
N GLY A 43 15.63 13.06 10.26
CA GLY A 43 16.51 12.33 9.34
C GLY A 43 15.86 11.78 8.07
N PRO A 44 14.98 12.54 7.38
CA PRO A 44 14.28 12.04 6.20
C PRO A 44 15.28 11.73 5.09
N LYS A 45 15.28 10.48 4.59
CA LYS A 45 16.28 9.99 3.62
C LYS A 45 16.24 10.71 2.28
N ASP A 46 15.07 11.21 1.89
CA ASP A 46 14.85 11.92 0.62
C ASP A 46 15.03 13.46 0.73
N ASP A 47 15.39 14.00 1.91
CA ASP A 47 15.97 15.35 1.97
C ASP A 47 17.37 15.29 1.37
N LEU A 48 17.53 15.84 0.16
CA LEU A 48 18.79 15.82 -0.56
C LEU A 48 19.95 16.35 0.29
N LYS A 49 19.75 17.39 1.11
CA LYS A 49 20.84 18.00 1.90
C LYS A 49 21.08 17.30 3.24
N HIS A 50 20.28 16.29 3.57
CA HIS A 50 20.51 15.38 4.70
C HIS A 50 21.50 14.26 4.33
N ARG A 51 21.37 13.71 3.12
CA ARG A 51 22.13 12.53 2.65
C ARG A 51 22.93 12.79 1.37
N LEU A 52 22.27 12.94 0.21
CA LEU A 52 22.95 12.95 -1.10
C LEU A 52 23.87 14.16 -1.32
N LEU A 53 23.45 15.34 -0.89
CA LEU A 53 24.12 16.63 -1.00
C LEU A 53 24.53 17.15 0.39
N TRP A 54 24.96 16.26 1.30
CA TRP A 54 25.27 16.60 2.70
C TRP A 54 26.34 17.71 2.86
N ARG A 55 27.20 17.90 1.85
CA ARG A 55 28.21 18.98 1.80
C ARG A 55 27.58 20.36 1.61
N GLU A 56 26.37 20.44 1.04
CA GLU A 56 25.68 21.69 0.79
C GLU A 56 24.98 22.22 2.05
N VAL A 57 25.23 23.49 2.35
CA VAL A 57 24.53 24.21 3.41
C VAL A 57 23.08 24.50 3.01
N TYR A 58 22.22 24.68 4.01
CA TYR A 58 20.84 25.10 3.78
C TYR A 58 20.81 26.54 3.23
N SER A 59 19.87 26.80 2.33
CA SER A 59 19.55 28.14 1.82
C SER A 59 18.88 28.98 2.91
N PRO A 60 18.80 30.32 2.77
CA PRO A 60 18.10 31.16 3.75
C PRO A 60 16.64 30.77 4.00
N GLU A 61 15.95 30.28 2.96
CA GLU A 61 14.57 29.81 3.07
C GLU A 61 14.49 28.50 3.89
N GLU A 62 15.35 27.53 3.57
CA GLU A 62 15.47 26.25 4.28
C GLU A 62 15.91 26.46 5.75
N GLU A 63 16.80 27.42 6.01
CA GLU A 63 17.18 27.82 7.37
C GLU A 63 15.99 28.38 8.17
N GLY A 64 15.17 29.23 7.56
CA GLY A 64 13.97 29.78 8.19
C GLY A 64 12.96 28.68 8.55
N GLN A 65 12.79 27.74 7.63
CA GLN A 65 12.00 26.52 7.80
C GLN A 65 12.51 25.64 8.96
N LEU A 66 13.80 25.31 8.99
CA LEU A 66 14.40 24.50 10.06
C LEU A 66 14.38 25.22 11.42
N ARG A 67 14.66 26.52 11.45
CA ARG A 67 14.56 27.34 12.68
C ARG A 67 13.15 27.28 13.26
N THR A 68 12.14 27.36 12.39
CA THR A 68 10.74 27.26 12.82
C THR A 68 10.46 25.91 13.46
N LEU A 69 10.93 24.80 12.86
CA LEU A 69 10.77 23.46 13.46
C LEU A 69 11.45 23.33 14.82
N ILE A 70 12.70 23.79 14.94
CA ILE A 70 13.45 23.75 16.20
C ILE A 70 12.66 24.49 17.29
N VAL A 71 12.25 25.72 17.01
CA VAL A 71 11.47 26.54 17.97
C VAL A 71 10.13 25.90 18.33
N GLU A 72 9.40 25.33 17.36
CA GLU A 72 8.10 24.70 17.62
C GLU A 72 8.21 23.41 18.45
N SER A 73 9.31 22.67 18.30
CA SER A 73 9.60 21.49 19.11
C SER A 73 9.97 21.88 20.56
N GLU A 74 10.83 22.88 20.74
CA GLU A 74 11.25 23.36 22.07
C GLU A 74 10.07 23.94 22.86
N LYS A 75 9.18 24.72 22.21
CA LYS A 75 7.94 25.24 22.81
C LYS A 75 7.04 24.14 23.39
N ARG A 76 7.16 22.91 22.89
CA ARG A 76 6.36 21.74 23.30
C ARG A 76 7.12 20.81 24.25
N GLY A 77 8.32 21.20 24.68
CA GLY A 77 9.17 20.38 25.54
C GLY A 77 9.82 19.20 24.81
N LEU A 78 9.90 19.25 23.48
CA LEU A 78 10.54 18.22 22.68
C LEU A 78 12.00 18.59 22.41
N ARG A 79 12.85 17.56 22.43
CA ARG A 79 14.22 17.65 21.97
C ARG A 79 14.28 17.42 20.46
N PHE A 80 14.74 18.43 19.73
CA PHE A 80 15.04 18.32 18.31
C PHE A 80 16.45 17.79 18.09
N VAL A 81 16.56 16.61 17.48
CA VAL A 81 17.84 16.01 17.09
C VAL A 81 18.01 16.16 15.59
N TYR A 82 19.02 16.93 15.16
CA TYR A 82 19.37 17.03 13.75
C TYR A 82 20.32 15.89 13.35
N SER A 83 19.95 15.07 12.38
CA SER A 83 20.84 14.05 11.84
C SER A 83 21.46 14.44 10.50
N LEU A 84 22.59 13.83 10.16
CA LEU A 84 23.23 13.92 8.85
C LEU A 84 23.79 12.56 8.44
N SER A 85 23.61 12.17 7.17
CA SER A 85 24.08 10.90 6.60
C SER A 85 25.19 11.12 5.56
N PRO A 86 26.44 11.37 5.96
CA PRO A 86 27.53 11.61 5.00
C PRO A 86 28.11 10.33 4.39
N GLY A 87 27.69 9.15 4.84
CA GLY A 87 28.38 7.87 4.57
C GLY A 87 28.45 7.43 3.10
N GLN A 88 27.58 7.94 2.23
CA GLN A 88 27.50 7.47 0.83
C GLN A 88 28.74 7.84 0.00
N ASP A 89 29.34 9.00 0.24
CA ASP A 89 30.43 9.51 -0.60
C ASP A 89 31.48 10.33 0.19
N ILE A 90 31.48 10.26 1.52
CA ILE A 90 32.52 10.89 2.35
C ILE A 90 33.88 10.22 2.12
N VAL A 91 34.92 11.04 1.99
CA VAL A 91 36.32 10.59 2.13
C VAL A 91 36.75 10.91 3.57
N PHE A 92 36.80 9.91 4.43
CA PHE A 92 36.99 10.08 5.88
C PHE A 92 38.30 10.81 6.25
N SER A 93 39.35 10.59 5.46
CA SER A 93 40.69 11.18 5.62
C SER A 93 40.81 12.59 5.03
N SER A 94 39.79 13.07 4.30
CA SER A 94 39.81 14.38 3.66
C SER A 94 39.52 15.49 4.65
N ALA A 95 40.53 16.35 4.90
CA ALA A 95 40.34 17.56 5.70
C ALA A 95 39.29 18.52 5.11
N CYS A 96 39.09 18.48 3.79
CA CYS A 96 38.05 19.25 3.11
C CYS A 96 36.66 18.76 3.50
N ASP A 97 36.40 17.45 3.41
CA ASP A 97 35.12 16.85 3.76
C ASP A 97 34.79 17.05 5.24
N LEU A 98 35.79 16.86 6.12
CA LEU A 98 35.62 17.15 7.54
C LEU A 98 35.28 18.63 7.81
N SER A 99 35.88 19.55 7.06
CA SER A 99 35.58 20.99 7.18
C SER A 99 34.17 21.34 6.68
N LEU A 100 33.70 20.70 5.60
CA LEU A 100 32.34 20.87 5.08
C LEU A 100 31.31 20.29 6.05
N LEU A 101 31.58 19.13 6.64
CA LEU A 101 30.75 18.50 7.68
C LEU A 101 30.59 19.43 8.89
N LYS A 102 31.71 19.95 9.40
CA LYS A 102 31.74 20.94 10.50
C LYS A 102 30.97 22.21 10.14
N ARG A 103 31.11 22.71 8.90
CA ARG A 103 30.39 23.90 8.42
C ARG A 103 28.88 23.69 8.42
N LYS A 104 28.39 22.57 7.89
CA LYS A 104 26.97 22.21 7.85
C LYS A 104 26.38 22.07 9.26
N LEU A 105 27.03 21.32 10.16
CA LEU A 105 26.54 21.14 11.52
C LEU A 105 26.57 22.43 12.34
N ARG A 106 27.59 23.28 12.15
CA ARG A 106 27.64 24.61 12.76
C ARG A 106 26.50 25.52 12.27
N GLN A 107 26.10 25.43 11.01
CA GLN A 107 24.95 26.18 10.48
C GLN A 107 23.70 25.82 11.28
N VAL A 108 23.40 24.52 11.42
CA VAL A 108 22.21 24.06 12.16
C VAL A 108 22.29 24.36 13.66
N SER A 109 23.49 24.25 14.27
CA SER A 109 23.72 24.68 15.65
C SER A 109 23.37 26.16 15.88
N LYS A 110 23.74 27.05 14.95
CA LYS A 110 23.38 28.48 15.00
C LYS A 110 21.87 28.75 14.85
N LEU A 111 21.09 27.78 14.39
CA LEU A 111 19.62 27.88 14.35
C LEU A 111 18.98 27.63 15.72
N GLY A 112 19.73 27.09 16.69
CA GLY A 112 19.26 26.77 18.04
C GLY A 112 19.35 25.28 18.39
N CYS A 113 19.68 24.41 17.44
CA CYS A 113 19.75 22.97 17.67
C CYS A 113 20.93 22.59 18.61
N GLN A 114 20.64 21.77 19.62
CA GLN A 114 21.61 21.35 20.65
C GLN A 114 21.85 19.83 20.69
N ALA A 115 21.17 19.07 19.85
CA ALA A 115 21.30 17.61 19.79
C ALA A 115 21.52 17.17 18.34
N PHE A 116 22.46 16.26 18.13
CA PHE A 116 22.93 15.89 16.79
C PHE A 116 23.03 14.38 16.60
N ALA A 117 23.02 13.93 15.36
CA ALA A 117 23.29 12.55 15.00
C ALA A 117 24.13 12.45 13.71
N ILE A 118 25.04 11.48 13.66
CA ILE A 118 25.73 11.10 12.41
C ILE A 118 25.33 9.66 12.08
N LEU A 119 24.85 9.45 10.86
CA LEU A 119 24.31 8.18 10.42
C LEU A 119 25.18 7.56 9.33
N PHE A 120 25.60 6.32 9.55
CA PHE A 120 26.35 5.50 8.60
C PHE A 120 25.57 4.23 8.21
N ASP A 121 24.24 4.33 8.12
CA ASP A 121 23.30 3.30 7.70
C ASP A 121 23.17 3.19 6.17
N ASP A 122 22.92 1.98 5.69
CA ASP A 122 22.66 1.65 4.28
C ASP A 122 23.77 2.14 3.32
N ILE A 123 25.03 1.82 3.67
CA ILE A 123 26.22 2.13 2.86
C ILE A 123 27.10 0.89 2.66
N ASP A 124 27.94 0.91 1.62
CA ASP A 124 28.92 -0.12 1.36
C ASP A 124 30.01 -0.14 2.44
N HIS A 125 30.52 -1.34 2.76
CA HIS A 125 31.54 -1.55 3.81
C HIS A 125 32.98 -1.30 3.32
N SER A 126 33.14 -0.65 2.17
CA SER A 126 34.44 -0.44 1.53
C SER A 126 34.98 0.95 1.78
N LEU A 127 36.25 1.04 2.18
CA LEU A 127 36.99 2.29 2.20
C LEU A 127 37.52 2.61 0.80
N CYS A 128 37.56 3.90 0.45
CA CYS A 128 38.32 4.34 -0.72
C CYS A 128 39.83 4.16 -0.48
N GLN A 129 40.63 4.27 -1.55
CA GLN A 129 42.08 4.05 -1.47
C GLN A 129 42.77 4.99 -0.46
N ALA A 130 42.39 6.26 -0.42
CA ALA A 130 42.97 7.24 0.50
C ALA A 130 42.66 6.87 1.96
N ASP A 131 41.42 6.45 2.25
CA ASP A 131 41.01 6.10 3.61
C ASP A 131 41.63 4.77 4.07
N SER A 132 41.83 3.81 3.16
CA SER A 132 42.51 2.54 3.47
C SER A 132 43.99 2.73 3.86
N GLN A 133 44.61 3.85 3.45
CA GLN A 133 45.96 4.21 3.87
C GLN A 133 45.98 4.95 5.21
N ALA A 134 44.89 5.65 5.55
CA ALA A 134 44.79 6.48 6.74
C ALA A 134 44.20 5.75 7.96
N PHE A 135 43.32 4.77 7.75
CA PHE A 135 42.59 4.09 8.82
C PHE A 135 42.80 2.57 8.77
N SER A 136 42.83 1.95 9.95
CA SER A 136 43.00 0.50 10.08
C SER A 136 41.74 -0.29 9.75
N SER A 137 40.56 0.32 9.83
CA SER A 137 39.27 -0.32 9.55
C SER A 137 38.19 0.72 9.20
N PHE A 138 37.08 0.24 8.64
CA PHE A 138 35.90 1.06 8.36
C PHE A 138 35.30 1.67 9.64
N ALA A 139 35.23 0.90 10.73
CA ALA A 139 34.80 1.38 12.03
C ALA A 139 35.69 2.50 12.57
N HIS A 140 37.02 2.36 12.47
CA HIS A 140 37.96 3.38 12.93
C HIS A 140 37.75 4.70 12.17
N ALA A 141 37.57 4.65 10.85
CA ALA A 141 37.29 5.83 10.04
C ALA A 141 36.02 6.58 10.52
N GLN A 142 34.92 5.85 10.72
CA GLN A 142 33.65 6.42 11.18
C GLN A 142 33.73 6.97 12.60
N VAL A 143 34.33 6.23 13.54
CA VAL A 143 34.51 6.63 14.94
C VAL A 143 35.38 7.87 15.03
N SER A 144 36.46 7.96 14.24
CA SER A 144 37.34 9.12 14.20
C SER A 144 36.57 10.39 13.82
N VAL A 145 35.79 10.33 12.74
CA VAL A 145 34.94 11.45 12.30
C VAL A 145 33.87 11.77 13.35
N ALA A 146 33.17 10.78 13.90
CA ALA A 146 32.12 11.01 14.89
C ALA A 146 32.65 11.67 16.17
N ASN A 147 33.78 11.19 16.70
CA ASN A 147 34.44 11.76 17.87
C ASN A 147 34.91 13.21 17.62
N GLU A 148 35.49 13.47 16.45
CA GLU A 148 35.95 14.81 16.07
C GLU A 148 34.79 15.80 15.95
N ILE A 149 33.67 15.38 15.37
CA ILE A 149 32.45 16.19 15.26
C ILE A 149 31.82 16.43 16.63
N TYR A 150 31.73 15.40 17.47
CA TYR A 150 31.20 15.52 18.83
C TYR A 150 31.98 16.56 19.66
N ARG A 151 33.32 16.49 19.64
CA ARG A 151 34.18 17.48 20.31
C ARG A 151 34.03 18.87 19.70
N PHE A 152 33.99 18.97 18.37
CA PHE A 152 33.82 20.24 17.66
C PHE A 152 32.53 20.97 18.03
N LEU A 153 31.44 20.23 18.26
CA LEU A 153 30.15 20.79 18.69
C LEU A 153 30.11 21.11 20.20
N GLY A 154 31.20 20.91 20.92
CA GLY A 154 31.27 21.17 22.36
C GLY A 154 30.62 20.09 23.21
N GLU A 155 30.70 18.83 22.77
CA GLU A 155 30.22 17.65 23.51
C GLU A 155 28.73 17.77 23.92
N PRO A 156 27.82 17.92 22.95
CA PRO A 156 26.40 18.15 23.24
C PRO A 156 25.81 17.02 24.09
N PRO A 157 24.82 17.32 24.96
CA PRO A 157 24.26 16.34 25.89
C PRO A 157 23.55 15.15 25.21
N VAL A 158 23.16 15.32 23.94
CA VAL A 158 22.65 14.25 23.09
C VAL A 158 23.40 14.29 21.76
N PHE A 159 24.20 13.26 21.54
CA PHE A 159 24.84 12.97 20.25
C PHE A 159 24.62 11.50 19.92
N LEU A 160 24.05 11.22 18.75
CA LEU A 160 23.73 9.85 18.32
C LEU A 160 24.65 9.42 17.18
N PHE A 161 25.01 8.14 17.18
CA PHE A 161 25.79 7.50 16.13
C PHE A 161 25.00 6.30 15.61
N CYS A 162 24.67 6.27 14.32
CA CYS A 162 24.12 5.07 13.68
C CYS A 162 25.24 4.28 13.01
N PRO A 163 25.58 3.09 13.53
CA PRO A 163 26.58 2.23 12.90
C PRO A 163 26.07 1.68 11.56
N THR A 164 26.99 1.18 10.73
CA THR A 164 26.65 0.43 9.52
C THR A 164 26.10 -0.95 9.87
N GLU A 165 26.69 -1.62 10.87
CA GLU A 165 26.11 -2.82 11.48
C GLU A 165 25.12 -2.42 12.59
N TYR A 166 23.92 -1.95 12.22
CA TYR A 166 22.93 -1.43 13.18
C TYR A 166 21.90 -2.46 13.69
N CYS A 167 22.02 -3.72 13.28
CA CYS A 167 21.18 -4.81 13.77
C CYS A 167 21.90 -6.16 13.73
N GLY A 168 21.38 -7.13 14.48
CA GLY A 168 22.04 -8.43 14.65
C GLY A 168 22.31 -9.17 13.34
N SER A 169 21.39 -9.09 12.36
CA SER A 169 21.55 -9.74 11.06
C SER A 169 22.61 -9.09 10.14
N LEU A 170 23.06 -7.88 10.47
CA LEU A 170 24.13 -7.20 9.73
C LEU A 170 25.51 -7.44 10.34
N CYS A 171 25.59 -7.97 11.57
CA CYS A 171 26.84 -8.20 12.26
C CYS A 171 27.58 -9.43 11.74
N SER A 172 28.88 -9.29 11.47
CA SER A 172 29.72 -10.39 10.99
C SER A 172 30.91 -10.68 11.91
N PRO A 173 31.11 -11.94 12.38
CA PRO A 173 30.27 -13.12 12.15
C PRO A 173 29.03 -13.18 13.06
N SER A 174 29.00 -12.40 14.14
CA SER A 174 27.87 -12.27 15.07
C SER A 174 28.01 -10.96 15.86
N VAL A 175 26.98 -10.55 16.60
CA VAL A 175 27.01 -9.34 17.44
C VAL A 175 28.22 -9.36 18.39
N SER A 176 28.33 -10.38 19.23
CA SER A 176 29.40 -10.57 20.22
C SER A 176 30.82 -10.69 19.65
N LYS A 177 30.98 -10.95 18.35
CA LYS A 177 32.27 -11.21 17.71
C LYS A 177 32.59 -10.25 16.56
N SER A 178 31.73 -9.24 16.33
CA SER A 178 31.94 -8.29 15.25
C SER A 178 33.14 -7.39 15.56
N PRO A 179 34.23 -7.44 14.75
CA PRO A 179 35.35 -6.52 14.92
C PRO A 179 34.92 -5.06 14.73
N TYR A 180 33.94 -4.82 13.85
CA TYR A 180 33.38 -3.50 13.60
C TYR A 180 32.72 -2.94 14.87
N LEU A 181 31.82 -3.71 15.52
CA LEU A 181 31.16 -3.26 16.74
C LEU A 181 32.11 -3.18 17.95
N MET A 182 33.12 -4.05 18.04
CA MET A 182 34.14 -3.95 19.08
C MET A 182 34.89 -2.62 18.99
N THR A 183 35.35 -2.24 17.79
CA THR A 183 35.99 -0.92 17.56
C THR A 183 35.03 0.23 17.88
N VAL A 184 33.76 0.16 17.46
CA VAL A 184 32.76 1.17 17.83
C VAL A 184 32.53 1.25 19.34
N GLY A 185 32.50 0.12 20.04
CA GLY A 185 32.35 0.07 21.50
C GLY A 185 33.52 0.70 22.24
N GLU A 186 34.74 0.31 21.86
CA GLU A 186 36.00 0.71 22.51
C GLU A 186 36.39 2.17 22.21
N ASP A 187 36.32 2.59 20.95
CA ASP A 187 36.94 3.84 20.50
C ASP A 187 35.96 5.03 20.43
N LEU A 188 34.65 4.78 20.33
CA LEU A 188 33.65 5.85 20.31
C LEU A 188 33.51 6.47 21.71
N LEU A 189 33.51 7.80 21.79
CA LEU A 189 33.45 8.51 23.06
C LEU A 189 32.21 8.11 23.87
N PRO A 190 32.34 7.91 25.20
CA PRO A 190 31.34 7.21 26.02
C PRO A 190 29.98 7.91 26.13
N ASN A 191 29.94 9.23 25.91
CA ASN A 191 28.70 10.02 25.94
C ASN A 191 27.95 10.05 24.59
N ILE A 192 28.56 9.50 23.53
CA ILE A 192 27.87 9.28 22.25
C ILE A 192 26.99 8.05 22.38
N SER A 193 25.69 8.22 22.13
CA SER A 193 24.72 7.13 22.17
C SER A 193 24.70 6.39 20.82
N ILE A 194 24.66 5.06 20.85
CA ILE A 194 24.70 4.23 19.64
C ILE A 194 23.29 3.75 19.31
N ILE A 195 22.88 3.94 18.05
CA ILE A 195 21.59 3.50 17.52
C ILE A 195 21.63 1.98 17.22
N TRP A 196 20.53 1.28 17.50
CA TRP A 196 20.36 -0.15 17.25
C TRP A 196 18.90 -0.49 16.90
N THR A 197 18.64 -1.39 15.96
CA THR A 197 17.25 -1.76 15.57
C THR A 197 16.78 -3.12 16.09
N GLY A 198 17.65 -3.83 16.82
CA GLY A 198 17.37 -5.16 17.37
C GLY A 198 18.04 -6.29 16.58
N SER A 199 17.41 -7.47 16.57
CA SER A 199 17.95 -8.65 15.89
C SER A 199 17.90 -8.55 14.37
N LYS A 200 16.95 -7.78 13.84
CA LYS A 200 16.77 -7.48 12.41
C LYS A 200 16.54 -5.98 12.21
N VAL A 201 16.55 -5.54 10.95
CA VAL A 201 16.11 -4.19 10.58
C VAL A 201 14.70 -3.92 11.12
N ILE A 202 13.78 -4.88 10.96
CA ILE A 202 12.43 -4.87 11.52
C ILE A 202 12.31 -6.02 12.51
N SER A 203 12.64 -5.76 13.77
CA SER A 203 12.62 -6.79 14.81
C SER A 203 11.19 -7.13 15.25
N ARG A 204 10.81 -8.42 15.23
CA ARG A 204 9.51 -8.89 15.76
C ARG A 204 9.38 -8.60 17.25
N GLU A 205 10.40 -8.95 18.01
CA GLU A 205 10.50 -8.73 19.46
C GLU A 205 11.92 -8.28 19.83
N LEU A 206 12.05 -7.56 20.95
CA LEU A 206 13.33 -7.29 21.60
C LEU A 206 13.39 -8.06 22.92
N SER A 207 14.48 -8.79 23.13
CA SER A 207 14.71 -9.57 24.35
C SER A 207 15.75 -8.93 25.25
N VAL A 208 15.66 -9.21 26.55
CA VAL A 208 16.64 -8.78 27.56
C VAL A 208 18.03 -9.34 27.25
N GLU A 209 18.08 -10.60 26.82
CA GLU A 209 19.31 -11.32 26.50
C GLU A 209 20.00 -10.70 25.27
N GLY A 210 19.23 -10.39 24.23
CA GLY A 210 19.76 -9.76 23.02
C GLY A 210 20.28 -8.34 23.29
N LEU A 211 19.58 -7.56 24.10
CA LEU A 211 20.08 -6.24 24.51
C LEU A 211 21.34 -6.34 25.38
N SER A 212 21.41 -7.34 26.27
CA SER A 212 22.60 -7.56 27.11
C SER A 212 23.83 -7.95 26.28
N GLU A 213 23.65 -8.78 25.24
CA GLU A 213 24.73 -9.10 24.29
C GLU A 213 25.24 -7.83 23.59
N VAL A 214 24.33 -7.03 23.03
CA VAL A 214 24.68 -5.79 22.33
C VAL A 214 25.38 -4.81 23.27
N GLN A 215 24.86 -4.61 24.48
CA GLN A 215 25.47 -3.75 25.50
C GLN A 215 26.89 -4.18 25.86
N SER A 216 27.17 -5.48 25.90
CA SER A 216 28.50 -6.00 26.23
C SER A 216 29.56 -5.59 25.20
N VAL A 217 29.17 -5.52 23.92
CA VAL A 217 30.06 -5.14 22.82
C VAL A 217 30.13 -3.63 22.66
N LEU A 218 28.98 -2.94 22.70
CA LEU A 218 28.91 -1.48 22.57
C LEU A 218 29.42 -0.74 23.80
N GLN A 219 29.57 -1.43 24.94
CA GLN A 219 29.99 -0.89 26.24
C GLN A 219 29.08 0.23 26.79
N ARG A 220 27.83 0.30 26.30
CA ARG A 220 26.81 1.26 26.73
C ARG A 220 25.40 0.81 26.34
N PRO A 221 24.35 1.27 27.05
CA PRO A 221 22.97 1.06 26.64
C PRO A 221 22.69 1.66 25.24
N PRO A 222 22.17 0.89 24.28
CA PRO A 222 21.84 1.43 22.96
C PRO A 222 20.58 2.32 23.02
N LEU A 223 20.44 3.20 22.03
CA LEU A 223 19.18 3.83 21.68
C LEU A 223 18.50 2.98 20.60
N VAL A 224 17.28 2.52 20.84
CA VAL A 224 16.55 1.75 19.84
C VAL A 224 16.00 2.69 18.77
N TRP A 225 16.33 2.43 17.51
CA TRP A 225 15.58 2.92 16.36
C TRP A 225 14.64 1.80 15.95
N ASP A 226 13.35 1.97 16.19
CA ASP A 226 12.36 0.90 16.05
C ASP A 226 11.63 1.02 14.71
N ASN A 227 11.80 0.03 13.83
CA ASN A 227 11.12 -0.01 12.53
C ASN A 227 9.85 -0.87 12.55
N LEU A 228 9.26 -1.16 13.72
CA LEU A 228 8.05 -1.99 13.83
C LEU A 228 6.90 -1.51 12.93
N HIS A 229 6.78 -0.20 12.74
CA HIS A 229 5.72 0.42 11.93
C HIS A 229 6.22 1.08 10.65
N ALA A 230 7.50 0.92 10.29
CA ALA A 230 8.01 1.41 9.02
C ALA A 230 7.38 0.63 7.87
N ASN A 231 7.04 1.29 6.75
CA ASN A 231 6.47 0.64 5.56
C ASN A 231 7.13 1.04 4.24
N ASP A 232 8.21 1.83 4.28
CA ASP A 232 8.97 2.29 3.12
C ASP A 232 9.56 1.15 2.25
N TYR A 233 9.82 0.00 2.85
CA TYR A 233 10.29 -1.19 2.13
C TYR A 233 9.22 -1.93 1.31
N ASP A 234 7.93 -1.65 1.53
CA ASP A 234 6.82 -2.23 0.77
C ASP A 234 5.60 -1.27 0.72
N SER A 235 5.50 -0.51 -0.37
CA SER A 235 4.42 0.45 -0.63
C SER A 235 2.99 -0.10 -0.58
N ARG A 236 2.81 -1.42 -0.59
CA ARG A 236 1.49 -2.07 -0.50
C ARG A 236 1.11 -2.43 0.95
N ARG A 237 1.99 -2.18 1.91
CA ARG A 237 1.76 -2.48 3.33
C ARG A 237 1.55 -1.21 4.14
N LEU A 238 0.71 -1.34 5.16
CA LEU A 238 0.37 -0.29 6.11
C LEU A 238 0.25 -0.93 7.50
N PHE A 239 0.74 -0.25 8.53
CA PHE A 239 0.76 -0.78 9.89
C PHE A 239 0.02 0.14 10.86
N LEU A 240 -1.21 -0.24 11.19
CA LEU A 240 -2.11 0.47 12.10
C LEU A 240 -2.26 -0.25 13.46
N GLY A 241 -1.60 -1.40 13.64
CA GLY A 241 -1.61 -2.15 14.89
C GLY A 241 -0.88 -1.45 16.04
N PRO A 242 -1.03 -1.94 17.28
CA PRO A 242 -0.42 -1.34 18.46
C PRO A 242 1.10 -1.59 18.51
N PHE A 243 1.82 -0.71 19.21
CA PHE A 243 3.21 -0.95 19.60
C PHE A 243 3.32 -2.25 20.42
N LYS A 244 4.13 -3.22 19.97
CA LYS A 244 4.15 -4.58 20.53
C LYS A 244 5.55 -5.20 20.46
N GLY A 245 5.78 -6.21 21.31
CA GLY A 245 7.02 -7.00 21.31
C GLY A 245 8.22 -6.32 22.00
N ARG A 246 7.99 -5.21 22.72
CA ARG A 246 8.99 -4.54 23.56
C ARG A 246 8.40 -4.40 24.96
N TYR A 247 8.82 -5.25 25.89
CA TYR A 247 8.34 -5.18 27.26
C TYR A 247 8.80 -3.87 27.95
N PRO A 248 7.96 -3.16 28.73
CA PRO A 248 8.35 -1.90 29.38
C PRO A 248 9.63 -1.99 30.23
N GLN A 249 9.93 -3.16 30.78
CA GLN A 249 11.13 -3.41 31.59
C GLN A 249 12.43 -3.20 30.79
N LEU A 250 12.40 -3.36 29.46
CA LEU A 250 13.53 -3.10 28.57
C LEU A 250 14.01 -1.64 28.65
N ALA A 251 13.14 -0.70 29.03
CA ALA A 251 13.49 0.72 29.18
C ALA A 251 14.55 0.98 30.28
N THR A 252 14.93 -0.02 31.07
CA THR A 252 16.06 0.04 32.02
C THR A 252 17.41 -0.30 31.36
N GLN A 253 17.39 -0.98 30.22
CA GLN A 253 18.56 -1.40 29.44
C GLN A 253 18.79 -0.52 28.20
N LEU A 254 18.00 0.53 28.03
CA LEU A 254 18.05 1.38 26.85
C LEU A 254 18.37 2.82 27.22
N ARG A 255 19.12 3.49 26.36
CA ARG A 255 19.30 4.95 26.38
C ARG A 255 18.00 5.67 25.97
N GLY A 256 17.24 5.04 25.07
CA GLY A 256 16.02 5.57 24.49
C GLY A 256 15.39 4.62 23.48
N LEU A 257 14.22 4.98 22.98
CA LEU A 257 13.50 4.30 21.89
C LEU A 257 12.83 5.35 21.00
N LEU A 258 13.20 5.40 19.73
CA LEU A 258 12.61 6.26 18.71
C LEU A 258 11.94 5.38 17.65
N LEU A 259 10.65 5.56 17.45
CA LEU A 259 9.89 4.83 16.42
C LEU A 259 10.08 5.51 15.06
N ASN A 260 10.44 4.71 14.05
CA ASN A 260 10.35 5.04 12.64
C ASN A 260 9.02 4.46 12.11
N PRO A 261 8.00 5.30 11.87
CA PRO A 261 6.65 4.81 11.61
C PRO A 261 6.34 4.76 10.11
N ASN A 262 5.06 4.67 9.72
CA ASN A 262 4.64 4.64 8.32
C ASN A 262 4.98 5.97 7.62
N CYS A 263 5.18 5.92 6.31
CA CYS A 263 5.38 7.12 5.48
C CYS A 263 4.16 8.04 5.53
N GLU A 264 2.97 7.44 5.46
CA GLU A 264 1.66 8.11 5.54
C GLU A 264 1.44 8.67 6.94
N PHE A 265 1.35 9.99 7.04
CA PHE A 265 1.34 10.69 8.32
C PHE A 265 0.14 10.32 9.18
N GLU A 266 -1.06 10.31 8.59
CA GLU A 266 -2.31 10.07 9.31
C GLU A 266 -2.43 8.62 9.79
N ALA A 267 -1.69 7.68 9.18
CA ALA A 267 -1.63 6.28 9.60
C ALA A 267 -0.89 6.06 10.92
N ASN A 268 -0.18 7.09 11.42
CA ASN A 268 0.69 6.97 12.58
C ASN A 268 0.04 7.31 13.92
N TYR A 269 -1.26 7.64 13.94
CA TYR A 269 -1.97 7.95 15.18
C TYR A 269 -1.91 6.81 16.20
N ILE A 270 -2.33 5.60 15.81
CA ILE A 270 -2.33 4.43 16.70
C ILE A 270 -0.90 3.99 17.09
N PRO A 271 0.06 3.83 16.16
CA PRO A 271 1.44 3.49 16.51
C PRO A 271 2.05 4.42 17.56
N LEU A 272 1.85 5.73 17.41
CA LEU A 272 2.43 6.73 18.31
C LEU A 272 1.67 6.87 19.63
N HIS A 273 0.35 6.75 19.62
CA HIS A 273 -0.47 6.73 20.83
C HIS A 273 -0.11 5.55 21.73
N THR A 274 -0.01 4.36 21.14
CA THR A 274 0.32 3.13 21.87
C THR A 274 1.77 3.13 22.36
N LEU A 275 2.71 3.73 21.62
CA LEU A 275 4.07 4.02 22.10
C LEU A 275 4.06 4.96 23.32
N GLY A 276 3.26 6.03 23.30
CA GLY A 276 3.12 6.94 24.43
C GLY A 276 2.53 6.25 25.68
N THR A 277 1.55 5.37 25.47
CA THR A 277 0.99 4.51 26.53
C THR A 277 2.08 3.60 27.12
N TRP A 278 2.84 2.90 26.28
CA TRP A 278 3.99 2.07 26.69
C TRP A 278 5.02 2.87 27.51
N TYR A 279 5.35 4.09 27.07
CA TYR A 279 6.33 4.94 27.74
C TYR A 279 5.86 5.38 29.13
N ARG A 280 4.59 5.77 29.28
CA ARG A 280 4.00 6.12 30.58
C ARG A 280 4.03 4.94 31.53
N THR A 281 3.59 3.76 31.09
CA THR A 281 3.60 2.55 31.93
C THR A 281 5.01 2.26 32.45
N GLY A 282 6.03 2.30 31.58
CA GLY A 282 7.42 2.10 31.99
C GLY A 282 7.97 3.15 32.98
N ARG A 283 7.48 4.40 32.93
CA ARG A 283 7.83 5.45 33.90
C ARG A 283 7.16 5.23 35.26
N GLU A 284 5.93 4.74 35.28
CA GLU A 284 5.21 4.45 36.52
C GLU A 284 5.78 3.24 37.25
N GLU A 285 6.19 2.20 36.52
CA GLU A 285 6.92 1.04 37.08
C GLU A 285 8.19 1.48 37.81
N LYS A 286 8.96 2.42 37.25
CA LYS A 286 10.18 2.96 37.87
C LYS A 286 9.93 3.74 39.17
N LYS A 287 8.72 4.25 39.41
CA LYS A 287 8.37 5.04 40.62
C LYS A 287 7.90 4.20 41.81
N GLY A 288 7.90 2.86 41.71
CA GLY A 288 7.65 1.97 42.84
C GLY A 288 6.22 1.97 43.39
N LYS A 289 5.22 2.42 42.61
CA LYS A 289 3.80 2.22 42.96
C LYS A 289 3.52 0.70 42.97
N LYS A 290 2.96 0.19 44.07
CA LYS A 290 2.68 -1.25 44.28
C LYS A 290 1.72 -1.79 43.21
N ARG A 291 1.94 -3.08 42.90
CA ARG A 291 1.31 -3.89 41.85
C ARG A 291 -0.18 -4.13 42.11
N ASP A 292 -0.98 -3.80 41.10
CA ASP A 292 -2.14 -4.60 40.69
C ASP A 292 -1.86 -5.08 39.25
N GLU A 293 -2.35 -6.27 38.87
CA GLU A 293 -2.18 -6.84 37.52
C GLU A 293 -2.70 -5.91 36.39
N GLU A 294 -3.52 -4.91 36.74
CA GLU A 294 -4.04 -3.86 35.85
C GLU A 294 -2.99 -2.88 35.28
N HIS A 295 -1.77 -2.81 35.82
CA HIS A 295 -0.80 -1.77 35.45
C HIS A 295 0.31 -2.23 34.48
N GLN A 296 0.20 -3.42 33.89
CA GLN A 296 1.13 -3.89 32.88
C GLN A 296 0.71 -3.41 31.48
N TYR A 297 1.67 -3.02 30.64
CA TYR A 297 1.36 -2.64 29.26
C TYR A 297 0.72 -3.82 28.51
N CYS A 298 -0.53 -3.64 28.07
CA CYS A 298 -1.28 -4.60 27.27
C CYS A 298 -1.56 -3.98 25.89
N PRO A 299 -1.01 -4.54 24.79
CA PRO A 299 -1.21 -4.01 23.44
C PRO A 299 -2.69 -3.88 23.05
N GLU A 300 -3.54 -4.83 23.45
CA GLU A 300 -4.96 -4.87 23.12
C GLU A 300 -5.76 -3.77 23.84
N MET A 301 -5.42 -3.52 25.11
CA MET A 301 -6.00 -2.40 25.87
C MET A 301 -5.51 -1.05 25.33
N ALA A 302 -4.21 -0.92 25.06
CA ALA A 302 -3.64 0.28 24.46
C ALA A 302 -4.26 0.58 23.09
N LEU A 303 -4.45 -0.47 22.26
CA LEU A 303 -5.13 -0.36 20.98
C LEU A 303 -6.58 0.12 21.15
N SER A 304 -7.32 -0.45 22.10
CA SER A 304 -8.72 -0.08 22.33
C SER A 304 -8.86 1.39 22.75
N THR A 305 -7.96 1.89 23.60
CA THR A 305 -7.91 3.31 23.95
C THR A 305 -7.52 4.18 22.75
N ALA A 306 -6.49 3.79 22.00
CA ALA A 306 -6.03 4.53 20.83
C ALA A 306 -7.12 4.63 19.75
N LEU A 307 -7.89 3.56 19.53
CA LEU A 307 -9.03 3.52 18.61
C LEU A 307 -10.11 4.51 19.02
N HIS A 308 -10.47 4.54 20.31
CA HIS A 308 -11.47 5.46 20.82
C HIS A 308 -11.05 6.92 20.62
N ASP A 309 -9.82 7.26 20.98
CA ASP A 309 -9.29 8.62 20.82
C ASP A 309 -9.15 9.00 19.34
N TRP A 310 -8.77 8.06 18.47
CA TRP A 310 -8.66 8.33 17.03
C TRP A 310 -10.02 8.59 16.40
N MET A 311 -11.06 7.86 16.83
CA MET A 311 -12.43 8.12 16.40
C MET A 311 -12.88 9.54 16.70
N GLU A 312 -12.55 10.03 17.90
CA GLU A 312 -12.86 11.42 18.28
C GLU A 312 -12.12 12.40 17.37
N GLU A 313 -10.81 12.21 17.14
CA GLU A 313 -10.02 13.07 16.24
C GLU A 313 -10.55 13.06 14.80
N LEU A 314 -10.92 11.89 14.26
CA LEU A 314 -11.52 11.76 12.94
C LEU A 314 -12.89 12.44 12.82
N SER A 315 -13.60 12.61 13.94
CA SER A 315 -14.91 13.25 14.00
C SER A 315 -14.85 14.78 14.12
N GLN A 316 -13.69 15.36 14.42
CA GLN A 316 -13.55 16.80 14.57
C GLN A 316 -13.71 17.53 13.23
N PRO A 317 -14.49 18.65 13.18
CA PRO A 317 -14.63 19.42 11.96
C PRO A 317 -13.28 20.06 11.56
N LEU A 318 -12.93 19.95 10.28
CA LEU A 318 -11.73 20.54 9.70
C LEU A 318 -11.62 22.03 10.08
N GLN A 319 -10.57 22.39 10.82
CA GLN A 319 -10.24 23.79 11.09
C GLN A 319 -10.01 24.53 9.75
N PRO A 320 -10.64 25.70 9.51
CA PRO A 320 -10.42 26.47 8.30
C PRO A 320 -8.99 27.04 8.29
N GLY A 321 -8.07 26.34 7.61
CA GLY A 321 -6.66 26.69 7.55
C GLY A 321 -5.73 25.60 6.98
N CYS A 322 -6.14 24.33 7.03
CA CYS A 322 -5.39 23.24 6.37
C CYS A 322 -5.67 23.23 4.87
N VAL A 323 -4.96 24.08 4.11
CA VAL A 323 -4.90 23.97 2.65
C VAL A 323 -3.99 22.79 2.30
N CYS A 324 -4.58 21.66 1.91
CA CYS A 324 -3.84 20.62 1.19
C CYS A 324 -3.35 21.20 -0.14
N VAL A 325 -2.04 21.40 -0.27
CA VAL A 325 -1.41 21.60 -1.57
C VAL A 325 -1.27 20.23 -2.24
N CYS A 326 -2.28 19.84 -3.00
CA CYS A 326 -2.10 18.81 -4.04
C CYS A 326 -1.26 19.42 -5.16
N VAL A 327 0.04 19.18 -5.16
CA VAL A 327 0.85 19.40 -6.36
C VAL A 327 0.66 18.20 -7.26
N CYS A 328 -0.18 18.34 -8.28
CA CYS A 328 -0.20 17.39 -9.39
C CYS A 328 1.19 17.39 -10.03
N VAL A 329 1.91 16.27 -9.94
CA VAL A 329 3.11 16.04 -10.76
C VAL A 329 2.63 15.78 -12.18
N GLY A 330 2.43 16.87 -12.93
CA GLY A 330 2.00 16.87 -14.32
C GLY A 330 2.89 17.80 -15.14
N GLY A 331 4.22 17.66 -15.00
CA GLY A 331 5.18 18.37 -15.83
C GLY A 331 5.34 17.68 -17.19
N THR A 332 4.39 17.85 -18.11
CA THR A 332 4.68 17.63 -19.53
C THR A 332 5.47 18.85 -20.02
N GLN A 333 6.80 18.69 -20.09
CA GLN A 333 7.65 19.59 -20.85
C GLN A 333 7.16 19.60 -22.30
N LYS A 334 6.50 20.69 -22.71
CA LYS A 334 6.32 21.00 -24.13
C LYS A 334 7.69 21.36 -24.70
N ILE A 335 8.27 20.42 -25.45
CA ILE A 335 9.32 20.70 -26.42
C ILE A 335 8.69 21.60 -27.49
N SER A 336 9.00 22.90 -27.45
CA SER A 336 8.64 23.83 -28.51
C SER A 336 9.62 23.66 -29.66
N THR A 337 9.19 23.03 -30.74
CA THR A 337 9.83 23.11 -32.05
C THR A 337 9.69 24.53 -32.59
N GLN A 338 10.83 25.17 -32.87
CA GLN A 338 10.91 26.42 -33.62
C GLN A 338 10.47 26.15 -35.08
N SER A 339 9.56 26.97 -35.58
CA SER A 339 9.40 27.20 -37.02
C SER A 339 9.01 28.65 -37.24
N GLU A 340 9.80 29.31 -38.07
CA GLU A 340 9.71 30.72 -38.46
C GLU A 340 8.44 31.03 -39.28
N GLY A 341 7.99 32.29 -39.20
CA GLY A 341 7.29 32.95 -40.31
C GLY A 341 6.02 33.74 -39.96
N GLY A 342 6.10 35.07 -40.08
CA GLY A 342 5.02 35.86 -40.70
C GLY A 342 4.26 36.87 -39.82
N ASP A 343 4.58 38.14 -40.04
CA ASP A 343 3.94 39.42 -39.67
C ASP A 343 2.40 39.47 -39.48
N GLY A 344 1.96 40.42 -38.63
CA GLY A 344 0.64 41.05 -38.79
C GLY A 344 -0.04 41.65 -37.55
N GLU A 345 0.27 42.91 -37.26
CA GLU A 345 -0.60 43.99 -36.73
C GLU A 345 -1.30 43.94 -35.35
N GLU A 346 -1.03 45.01 -34.60
CA GLU A 346 -1.70 45.48 -33.38
C GLU A 346 -3.20 45.78 -33.56
N ARG A 347 -3.99 45.57 -32.50
CA ARG A 347 -5.09 46.47 -32.12
C ARG A 347 -5.58 46.25 -30.69
N GLU A 348 -5.40 47.27 -29.86
CA GLU A 348 -6.06 47.49 -28.58
C GLU A 348 -7.60 47.50 -28.73
N LYS A 349 -8.33 47.06 -27.69
CA LYS A 349 -9.51 47.80 -27.15
C LYS A 349 -10.06 47.23 -25.82
N LYS A 350 -9.79 48.03 -24.78
CA LYS A 350 -10.63 48.50 -23.66
C LYS A 350 -11.93 47.74 -23.31
N LEU A 351 -12.00 47.41 -22.01
CA LEU A 351 -13.20 47.31 -21.17
C LEU A 351 -14.28 48.35 -21.55
N HIS A 352 -15.56 47.96 -21.47
CA HIS A 352 -16.60 48.77 -20.85
C HIS A 352 -17.66 47.88 -20.18
N ASN A 353 -17.89 48.23 -18.92
CA ASN A 353 -18.92 47.77 -18.00
C ASN A 353 -20.28 48.37 -18.42
N ASN A 354 -21.39 47.64 -18.26
CA ASN A 354 -22.69 48.29 -17.99
C ASN A 354 -23.69 47.32 -17.35
N GLN A 355 -24.08 47.70 -16.14
CA GLN A 355 -25.14 47.15 -15.30
C GLN A 355 -26.53 47.43 -15.89
N PHE A 356 -27.52 46.57 -15.62
CA PHE A 356 -28.90 47.01 -15.44
C PHE A 356 -29.67 46.17 -14.39
N GLN A 357 -29.93 46.86 -13.27
CA GLN A 357 -31.03 46.87 -12.29
C GLN A 357 -31.98 45.66 -12.09
N GLN A 358 -32.09 45.26 -10.82
CA GLN A 358 -33.14 44.40 -10.25
C GLN A 358 -34.36 45.23 -9.78
N GLY A 359 -35.56 44.69 -9.99
CA GLY A 359 -36.80 45.09 -9.30
C GLY A 359 -37.26 44.00 -8.31
N PRO A 360 -38.09 44.34 -7.29
CA PRO A 360 -38.33 43.45 -6.15
C PRO A 360 -39.53 42.52 -6.35
N GLY A 361 -39.36 41.24 -6.02
CA GLY A 361 -40.43 40.24 -5.97
C GLY A 361 -39.99 39.00 -5.18
N GLN A 362 -40.69 38.76 -4.07
CA GLN A 362 -40.66 37.70 -3.04
C GLN A 362 -40.05 36.29 -3.33
N PRO A 363 -39.67 35.55 -2.27
CA PRO A 363 -38.60 34.56 -2.30
C PRO A 363 -39.02 33.23 -2.92
N ARG A 364 -38.27 32.79 -3.94
CA ARG A 364 -38.18 31.37 -4.28
C ARG A 364 -37.12 30.73 -3.39
N SER A 365 -37.52 29.70 -2.66
CA SER A 365 -36.66 28.78 -1.94
C SER A 365 -35.55 28.27 -2.87
N PRO A 366 -34.26 28.45 -2.54
CA PRO A 366 -33.21 27.71 -3.20
C PRO A 366 -33.27 26.29 -2.67
N GLY A 367 -33.54 25.34 -3.57
CA GLY A 367 -33.13 23.95 -3.39
C GLY A 367 -31.62 23.90 -3.30
N GLY A 368 -31.09 24.25 -2.13
CA GLY A 368 -29.75 23.87 -1.73
C GLY A 368 -29.78 22.35 -1.58
N VAL A 369 -28.97 21.67 -2.39
CA VAL A 369 -28.50 20.34 -2.03
C VAL A 369 -27.81 20.53 -0.69
N LEU A 370 -28.53 20.25 0.39
CA LEU A 370 -27.95 20.01 1.70
C LEU A 370 -26.98 18.85 1.47
N CYS A 371 -25.69 19.16 1.46
CA CYS A 371 -24.66 18.17 1.72
C CYS A 371 -24.93 17.66 3.14
N VAL A 372 -25.77 16.64 3.24
CA VAL A 372 -25.91 15.84 4.46
C VAL A 372 -24.51 15.26 4.69
N GLY A 373 -23.77 15.85 5.62
CA GLY A 373 -22.49 15.32 6.07
C GLY A 373 -22.72 13.87 6.50
N LYS A 374 -22.14 12.93 5.75
CA LYS A 374 -22.21 11.52 6.11
C LYS A 374 -21.38 11.30 7.37
N ALA A 375 -21.86 10.38 8.22
CA ALA A 375 -21.30 10.08 9.53
C ALA A 375 -19.82 9.66 9.45
N PRO A 376 -19.02 9.91 10.50
CA PRO A 376 -17.65 9.41 10.61
C PRO A 376 -17.61 7.87 10.56
N LEU A 377 -16.42 7.30 10.32
CA LEU A 377 -16.21 5.85 10.35
C LEU A 377 -16.72 5.26 11.67
N SER A 378 -17.47 4.16 11.58
CA SER A 378 -17.94 3.45 12.79
C SER A 378 -16.78 2.73 13.49
N GLU A 379 -16.95 2.42 14.78
CA GLU A 379 -15.95 1.64 15.53
C GLU A 379 -15.65 0.30 14.85
N SER A 380 -16.69 -0.39 14.34
CA SER A 380 -16.54 -1.66 13.62
C SER A 380 -15.69 -1.50 12.35
N GLN A 381 -15.87 -0.41 11.60
CA GLN A 381 -15.10 -0.12 10.39
C GLN A 381 -13.63 0.15 10.70
N ILE A 382 -13.34 0.88 11.77
CA ILE A 382 -11.95 1.17 12.16
C ILE A 382 -11.28 -0.09 12.70
N ARG A 383 -11.98 -0.91 13.50
CA ARG A 383 -11.47 -2.21 13.94
C ARG A 383 -11.22 -3.15 12.76
N LEU A 384 -12.09 -3.14 11.75
CA LEU A 384 -11.87 -3.88 10.51
C LEU A 384 -10.61 -3.38 9.78
N LEU A 385 -10.49 -2.07 9.58
CA LEU A 385 -9.32 -1.45 8.94
C LEU A 385 -8.01 -1.83 9.64
N VAL A 386 -7.94 -1.66 10.96
CA VAL A 386 -6.76 -2.03 11.76
C VAL A 386 -6.51 -3.54 11.75
N GLY A 387 -7.58 -4.34 11.80
CA GLY A 387 -7.49 -5.79 11.70
C GLY A 387 -6.93 -6.29 10.36
N LEU A 388 -7.13 -5.53 9.28
CA LEU A 388 -6.63 -5.81 7.94
C LEU A 388 -5.21 -5.26 7.69
N HIS A 389 -4.83 -4.19 8.40
CA HIS A 389 -3.53 -3.52 8.30
C HIS A 389 -2.85 -3.45 9.67
N TYR A 390 -2.42 -4.60 10.19
CA TYR A 390 -2.03 -4.73 11.60
C TYR A 390 -0.53 -4.47 11.83
N LEU A 391 0.31 -5.52 11.84
CA LEU A 391 1.74 -5.46 12.14
C LEU A 391 2.57 -6.19 11.08
N PRO A 392 3.88 -5.95 10.98
CA PRO A 392 4.72 -6.56 9.95
C PRO A 392 4.83 -8.09 10.05
N HIS A 393 4.67 -8.65 11.25
CA HIS A 393 4.86 -10.08 11.53
C HIS A 393 3.60 -10.74 12.09
N GLU A 394 2.47 -10.04 12.10
CA GLU A 394 1.22 -10.50 12.70
C GLU A 394 0.03 -9.86 12.01
N HIS A 395 -0.93 -10.69 11.59
CA HIS A 395 -2.23 -10.23 11.11
C HIS A 395 -3.16 -9.94 12.26
N GLY A 396 -4.00 -8.93 12.09
CA GLY A 396 -5.09 -8.68 13.04
C GLY A 396 -6.22 -9.71 12.89
N PRO A 397 -7.17 -9.75 13.84
CA PRO A 397 -8.22 -10.78 13.87
C PRO A 397 -9.04 -10.87 12.57
N SER A 398 -9.35 -9.73 11.95
CA SER A 398 -10.13 -9.68 10.70
C SER A 398 -9.40 -10.33 9.52
N ALA A 399 -8.12 -10.02 9.34
CA ALA A 399 -7.29 -10.63 8.29
C ALA A 399 -7.10 -12.13 8.52
N GLN A 400 -6.82 -12.54 9.77
CA GLN A 400 -6.67 -13.96 10.10
C GLN A 400 -7.94 -14.76 9.75
N ARG A 401 -9.11 -14.25 10.14
CA ARG A 401 -10.39 -14.89 9.82
C ARG A 401 -10.61 -14.97 8.31
N LEU A 402 -10.39 -13.87 7.58
CA LEU A 402 -10.56 -13.80 6.14
C LEU A 402 -9.69 -14.85 5.41
N LEU A 403 -8.41 -14.93 5.77
CA LEU A 403 -7.45 -15.86 5.17
C LEU A 403 -7.76 -17.32 5.54
N GLN A 404 -8.11 -17.61 6.80
CA GLN A 404 -8.50 -18.94 7.25
C GLN A 404 -9.77 -19.44 6.58
N ASP A 405 -10.78 -18.57 6.42
CA ASP A 405 -12.02 -18.90 5.73
C ASP A 405 -11.76 -19.17 4.24
N LEU A 406 -10.99 -18.34 3.54
CA LEU A 406 -10.67 -18.56 2.12
C LEU A 406 -9.93 -19.88 1.89
N THR A 407 -8.88 -20.14 2.67
CA THR A 407 -8.09 -21.39 2.58
C THR A 407 -8.98 -22.61 2.78
N TRP A 408 -9.79 -22.61 3.85
CA TRP A 408 -10.67 -23.74 4.14
C TRP A 408 -11.74 -23.93 3.07
N LEU A 409 -12.38 -22.85 2.60
CA LEU A 409 -13.41 -22.92 1.55
C LEU A 409 -12.86 -23.49 0.25
N LYS A 410 -11.62 -23.12 -0.11
CA LYS A 410 -10.89 -23.64 -1.26
C LYS A 410 -10.61 -25.14 -1.12
N GLU A 411 -10.07 -25.59 0.02
CA GLU A 411 -9.78 -27.01 0.29
C GLU A 411 -11.05 -27.88 0.31
N HIS A 412 -12.16 -27.32 0.79
CA HIS A 412 -13.40 -28.05 1.03
C HIS A 412 -14.48 -27.81 -0.05
N CYS A 413 -14.13 -27.19 -1.18
CA CYS A 413 -15.08 -26.90 -2.27
C CYS A 413 -15.73 -28.15 -2.88
N HIS A 414 -15.07 -29.31 -2.80
CA HIS A 414 -15.61 -30.60 -3.24
C HIS A 414 -16.94 -30.96 -2.55
N LEU A 415 -17.17 -30.47 -1.33
CA LEU A 415 -18.41 -30.71 -0.56
C LEU A 415 -19.67 -30.11 -1.20
N VAL A 416 -19.51 -29.13 -2.08
CA VAL A 416 -20.61 -28.46 -2.81
C VAL A 416 -20.54 -28.72 -4.32
N SER A 417 -19.64 -29.59 -4.77
CA SER A 417 -19.54 -30.00 -6.18
C SER A 417 -20.75 -30.82 -6.61
N ALA A 418 -21.24 -30.59 -7.84
CA ALA A 418 -22.36 -31.33 -8.42
C ALA A 418 -22.08 -32.84 -8.56
N ASN A 419 -20.80 -33.25 -8.52
CA ASN A 419 -20.35 -34.62 -8.70
C ASN A 419 -20.36 -35.46 -7.42
N ASP A 420 -20.41 -34.83 -6.23
CA ASP A 420 -20.34 -35.57 -4.96
C ASP A 420 -21.73 -35.79 -4.33
N LYS A 421 -22.39 -36.88 -4.76
CA LYS A 421 -23.69 -37.31 -4.20
C LYS A 421 -23.56 -38.03 -2.84
N LYS A 422 -22.35 -38.14 -2.27
CA LYS A 422 -22.07 -39.00 -1.10
C LYS A 422 -21.60 -38.25 0.16
N GLY A 423 -21.38 -36.94 0.10
CA GLY A 423 -21.02 -36.14 1.26
C GLY A 423 -22.15 -35.99 2.29
N PRO A 424 -21.86 -35.97 3.60
CA PRO A 424 -22.88 -35.72 4.62
C PRO A 424 -23.45 -34.30 4.49
N PRO A 425 -24.78 -34.11 4.44
CA PRO A 425 -25.42 -32.82 4.17
C PRO A 425 -25.03 -31.72 5.17
N GLN A 426 -24.67 -32.10 6.40
CA GLN A 426 -24.21 -31.19 7.44
C GLN A 426 -22.90 -30.47 7.07
N LYS A 427 -21.97 -31.12 6.37
CA LYS A 427 -20.70 -30.52 5.95
C LYS A 427 -20.87 -29.56 4.76
N ALA A 428 -21.81 -29.85 3.87
CA ALA A 428 -22.16 -28.91 2.79
C ALA A 428 -22.81 -27.63 3.35
N GLU A 429 -23.64 -27.76 4.39
CA GLU A 429 -24.22 -26.61 5.08
C GLU A 429 -23.18 -25.81 5.87
N GLU A 430 -22.21 -26.48 6.50
CA GLU A 430 -21.05 -25.81 7.10
C GLU A 430 -20.27 -24.99 6.07
N TRP A 431 -20.02 -25.56 4.88
CA TRP A 431 -19.36 -24.84 3.80
C TRP A 431 -20.14 -23.59 3.38
N ARG A 432 -21.46 -23.71 3.19
CA ARG A 432 -22.32 -22.56 2.86
C ARG A 432 -22.34 -21.51 3.96
N GLY A 433 -22.37 -21.93 5.22
CA GLY A 433 -22.34 -21.02 6.38
C GLY A 433 -21.03 -20.23 6.45
N ARG A 434 -19.88 -20.90 6.27
CA ARG A 434 -18.57 -20.22 6.21
C ARG A 434 -18.44 -19.34 4.97
N ALA A 435 -18.95 -19.79 3.81
CA ALA A 435 -18.97 -18.98 2.60
C ALA A 435 -19.79 -17.69 2.81
N ALA A 436 -20.98 -17.78 3.40
CA ALA A 436 -21.79 -16.61 3.73
C ALA A 436 -21.05 -15.64 4.68
N GLY A 437 -20.33 -16.16 5.67
CA GLY A 437 -19.48 -15.35 6.55
C GLY A 437 -18.35 -14.63 5.79
N PHE A 438 -17.61 -15.35 4.94
CA PHE A 438 -16.55 -14.79 4.10
C PHE A 438 -17.07 -13.70 3.16
N LEU A 439 -18.20 -13.96 2.49
CA LEU A 439 -18.86 -12.98 1.62
C LEU A 439 -19.29 -11.73 2.41
N GLY A 440 -19.79 -11.90 3.64
CA GLY A 440 -20.11 -10.80 4.54
C GLY A 440 -18.92 -9.90 4.82
N VAL A 441 -17.75 -10.47 5.14
CA VAL A 441 -16.52 -9.68 5.35
C VAL A 441 -16.09 -8.94 4.08
N CYS A 442 -16.25 -9.53 2.90
CA CYS A 442 -15.97 -8.84 1.64
C CYS A 442 -16.88 -7.62 1.42
N GLU A 443 -18.15 -7.71 1.81
CA GLU A 443 -19.07 -6.57 1.77
C GLU A 443 -18.70 -5.49 2.81
N GLU A 444 -18.26 -5.90 4.01
CA GLU A 444 -17.76 -4.96 5.01
C GLU A 444 -16.52 -4.19 4.51
N ILE A 445 -15.61 -4.85 3.78
CA ILE A 445 -14.45 -4.19 3.13
C ILE A 445 -14.92 -3.19 2.06
N ALA A 446 -15.92 -3.53 1.25
CA ALA A 446 -16.49 -2.62 0.26
C ALA A 446 -17.19 -1.41 0.91
N ALA A 447 -17.90 -1.64 2.02
CA ALA A 447 -18.53 -0.58 2.81
C ALA A 447 -17.48 0.33 3.49
N LEU A 448 -16.39 -0.25 4.01
CA LEU A 448 -15.25 0.48 4.57
C LEU A 448 -14.65 1.41 3.51
N HIS A 449 -14.37 0.91 2.30
CA HIS A 449 -13.88 1.72 1.18
C HIS A 449 -14.79 2.93 0.92
N SER A 450 -16.10 2.70 0.80
CA SER A 450 -17.07 3.78 0.56
C SER A 450 -17.09 4.82 1.68
N SER A 451 -16.92 4.37 2.91
CA SER A 451 -16.93 5.23 4.11
C SER A 451 -15.63 6.02 4.24
N VAL A 452 -14.48 5.45 3.86
CA VAL A 452 -13.21 6.19 3.74
C VAL A 452 -13.34 7.27 2.67
N VAL A 453 -13.86 6.96 1.49
CA VAL A 453 -14.00 7.95 0.41
C VAL A 453 -14.95 9.10 0.76
N SER A 454 -15.99 8.84 1.56
CA SER A 454 -17.05 9.83 1.81
C SER A 454 -17.10 10.43 3.22
N GLY A 455 -16.41 9.85 4.19
CA GLY A 455 -16.64 10.11 5.62
C GLY A 455 -15.40 10.50 6.44
N VAL A 456 -14.20 10.56 5.86
CA VAL A 456 -12.99 11.01 6.57
C VAL A 456 -12.47 12.34 6.05
N SER A 457 -11.56 12.96 6.82
CA SER A 457 -10.83 14.13 6.37
C SER A 457 -10.07 13.83 5.06
N LYS A 458 -9.87 14.84 4.21
CA LYS A 458 -9.14 14.64 2.95
C LYS A 458 -7.71 14.13 3.17
N ALA A 459 -7.06 14.55 4.25
CA ALA A 459 -5.72 14.07 4.60
C ALA A 459 -5.72 12.56 4.87
N VAL A 460 -6.62 12.10 5.74
CA VAL A 460 -6.77 10.67 6.08
C VAL A 460 -7.20 9.87 4.85
N LEU A 461 -8.09 10.42 4.01
CA LEU A 461 -8.50 9.78 2.77
C LEU A 461 -7.29 9.50 1.88
N TYR A 462 -6.50 10.51 1.54
CA TYR A 462 -5.40 10.32 0.58
C TYR A 462 -4.29 9.42 1.10
N ASP A 463 -4.02 9.44 2.41
CA ASP A 463 -3.05 8.55 3.05
C ASP A 463 -3.55 7.09 3.06
N LEU A 464 -4.85 6.83 3.27
CA LEU A 464 -5.39 5.46 3.39
C LEU A 464 -5.94 4.87 2.09
N TYR A 465 -6.32 5.71 1.12
CA TYR A 465 -7.07 5.29 -0.07
C TYR A 465 -6.37 4.19 -0.88
N PRO A 466 -5.07 4.27 -1.20
CA PRO A 466 -4.40 3.25 -2.02
C PRO A 466 -4.50 1.85 -1.40
N TYR A 467 -4.36 1.74 -0.08
CA TYR A 467 -4.39 0.47 0.65
C TYR A 467 -5.78 -0.14 0.70
N VAL A 468 -6.78 0.68 1.05
CA VAL A 468 -8.18 0.23 1.15
C VAL A 468 -8.73 -0.13 -0.22
N TRP A 469 -8.35 0.60 -1.27
CA TRP A 469 -8.75 0.33 -2.64
C TRP A 469 -8.12 -0.97 -3.19
N ASP A 470 -6.82 -1.20 -2.95
CA ASP A 470 -6.14 -2.44 -3.37
C ASP A 470 -6.78 -3.69 -2.73
N LEU A 471 -7.02 -3.59 -1.42
CA LEU A 471 -7.66 -4.67 -0.66
C LEU A 471 -9.10 -4.92 -1.12
N ARG A 472 -9.87 -3.86 -1.39
CA ARG A 472 -11.24 -3.96 -1.93
C ARG A 472 -11.26 -4.70 -3.26
N ASN A 473 -10.34 -4.40 -4.16
CA ASN A 473 -10.29 -5.05 -5.47
C ASN A 473 -9.88 -6.51 -5.37
N THR A 474 -8.92 -6.83 -4.51
CA THR A 474 -8.51 -8.21 -4.26
C THR A 474 -9.64 -9.01 -3.61
N ALA A 475 -10.33 -8.43 -2.64
CA ALA A 475 -11.51 -9.04 -2.00
C ALA A 475 -12.65 -9.25 -3.01
N LEU A 476 -12.84 -8.34 -3.96
CA LEU A 476 -13.85 -8.49 -5.01
C LEU A 476 -13.60 -9.73 -5.90
N VAL A 477 -12.34 -9.99 -6.25
CA VAL A 477 -11.95 -11.20 -7.01
C VAL A 477 -12.16 -12.45 -6.16
N ALA A 478 -11.72 -12.43 -4.89
CA ALA A 478 -11.87 -13.56 -3.98
C ALA A 478 -13.35 -13.89 -3.71
N LYS A 479 -14.19 -12.86 -3.55
CA LYS A 479 -15.65 -12.98 -3.44
C LYS A 479 -16.24 -13.68 -4.66
N ALA A 480 -15.91 -13.22 -5.86
CA ALA A 480 -16.39 -13.81 -7.11
C ALA A 480 -15.95 -15.29 -7.25
N PHE A 481 -14.72 -15.60 -6.84
CA PHE A 481 -14.19 -16.97 -6.83
C PHE A 481 -14.97 -17.89 -5.88
N ILE A 482 -15.28 -17.46 -4.65
CA ILE A 482 -16.09 -18.25 -3.71
C ILE A 482 -17.52 -18.44 -4.21
N CYS A 483 -18.14 -17.40 -4.78
CA CYS A 483 -19.47 -17.53 -5.40
C CYS A 483 -19.46 -18.56 -6.53
N TRP A 484 -18.40 -18.56 -7.35
CA TRP A 484 -18.23 -19.52 -8.44
C TRP A 484 -18.02 -20.97 -7.93
N LEU A 485 -17.20 -21.19 -6.89
CA LEU A 485 -17.04 -22.51 -6.26
C LEU A 485 -18.38 -23.06 -5.76
N GLY A 486 -19.23 -22.20 -5.20
CA GLY A 486 -20.56 -22.56 -4.72
C GLY A 486 -21.53 -23.03 -5.82
N CYS A 487 -21.23 -22.80 -7.10
CA CYS A 487 -22.01 -23.33 -8.22
C CYS A 487 -21.71 -24.81 -8.52
N GLY A 488 -20.73 -25.42 -7.84
CA GLY A 488 -20.47 -26.86 -7.89
C GLY A 488 -19.74 -27.36 -9.14
N THR A 489 -18.95 -26.51 -9.78
CA THR A 489 -18.41 -26.67 -11.14
C THR A 489 -16.98 -27.25 -11.19
N THR A 490 -16.34 -27.47 -10.05
CA THR A 490 -14.94 -27.92 -9.96
C THR A 490 -14.77 -29.40 -10.28
N THR A 491 -13.80 -29.72 -11.15
CA THR A 491 -13.43 -31.11 -11.54
C THR A 491 -12.37 -31.77 -10.65
N GLY A 492 -11.93 -31.13 -9.55
CA GLY A 492 -11.03 -31.73 -8.56
C GLY A 492 -9.53 -31.58 -8.89
N ALA A 493 -9.13 -30.58 -9.68
CA ALA A 493 -7.70 -30.27 -9.86
C ALA A 493 -7.06 -29.91 -8.50
N GLU A 494 -5.85 -30.42 -8.26
CA GLU A 494 -5.06 -30.10 -7.05
C GLU A 494 -4.79 -28.60 -7.00
N LEU A 495 -5.57 -27.92 -6.17
CA LEU A 495 -5.39 -26.53 -5.79
C LEU A 495 -4.19 -26.45 -4.85
N LEU A 496 -2.97 -26.54 -5.40
CA LEU A 496 -1.73 -26.50 -4.63
C LEU A 496 -1.72 -25.27 -3.70
N GLY A 497 -1.50 -25.53 -2.41
CA GLY A 497 -1.25 -24.52 -1.40
C GLY A 497 0.18 -24.03 -1.50
N VAL A 498 0.41 -22.76 -1.18
CA VAL A 498 1.76 -22.26 -0.96
C VAL A 498 2.04 -22.39 0.53
N GLU A 499 2.84 -23.39 0.91
CA GLU A 499 3.39 -23.48 2.26
C GLU A 499 4.55 -22.49 2.39
N SER A 500 4.24 -21.24 2.69
CA SER A 500 5.26 -20.29 3.14
C SER A 500 4.68 -19.37 4.19
N GLU A 501 5.57 -18.84 5.04
CA GLU A 501 5.19 -17.94 6.12
C GLU A 501 4.48 -16.69 5.55
N PRO A 502 3.30 -16.30 6.09
CA PRO A 502 2.48 -15.16 5.62
C PRO A 502 3.26 -13.86 5.36
N TRP A 503 4.24 -13.53 6.21
CA TRP A 503 4.99 -12.27 6.17
C TRP A 503 6.09 -12.21 5.11
N VAL A 504 6.35 -13.30 4.38
CA VAL A 504 7.34 -13.34 3.29
C VAL A 504 6.78 -12.69 2.02
N PHE A 505 5.46 -12.56 1.90
CA PHE A 505 4.81 -12.05 0.71
C PHE A 505 4.79 -10.52 0.66
N LYS A 506 5.19 -9.96 -0.50
CA LYS A 506 4.97 -8.55 -0.81
C LYS A 506 3.48 -8.29 -0.95
N GLY A 507 2.98 -7.20 -0.36
CA GLY A 507 1.58 -6.79 -0.51
C GLY A 507 0.61 -7.10 0.64
N GLY A 508 1.10 -7.57 1.79
CA GLY A 508 0.26 -7.79 2.98
C GLY A 508 -0.94 -8.70 2.72
N VAL A 509 -2.10 -8.39 3.31
CA VAL A 509 -3.33 -9.20 3.17
C VAL A 509 -3.77 -9.33 1.71
N SER A 510 -3.67 -8.27 0.91
CA SER A 510 -3.96 -8.34 -0.53
C SER A 510 -3.04 -9.33 -1.24
N GLY A 511 -1.74 -9.29 -0.96
CA GLY A 511 -0.76 -10.22 -1.51
C GLY A 511 -1.07 -11.67 -1.16
N GLU A 512 -1.43 -11.95 0.10
CA GLU A 512 -1.78 -13.30 0.53
C GLU A 512 -3.10 -13.82 -0.05
N LEU A 513 -4.13 -12.97 -0.12
CA LEU A 513 -5.37 -13.32 -0.83
C LEU A 513 -5.08 -13.66 -2.29
N GLN A 514 -4.24 -12.87 -2.96
CA GLN A 514 -3.80 -13.14 -4.33
C GLN A 514 -3.12 -14.52 -4.44
N MET A 515 -2.22 -14.87 -3.51
CA MET A 515 -1.53 -16.17 -3.52
C MET A 515 -2.46 -17.36 -3.30
N LEU A 516 -3.56 -17.17 -2.57
CA LEU A 516 -4.57 -18.19 -2.35
C LEU A 516 -5.41 -18.45 -3.61
N LEU A 517 -5.47 -17.52 -4.56
CA LEU A 517 -6.17 -17.70 -5.83
C LEU A 517 -5.35 -18.58 -6.81
N PRO A 518 -5.99 -19.46 -7.60
CA PRO A 518 -5.36 -20.35 -8.59
C PRO A 518 -4.31 -19.74 -9.56
N ILE A 519 -4.33 -18.43 -9.78
CA ILE A 519 -3.42 -17.70 -10.65
C ILE A 519 -2.13 -17.22 -9.96
N GLY A 520 -2.02 -17.41 -8.64
CA GLY A 520 -0.79 -17.26 -7.85
C GLY A 520 -0.13 -15.88 -7.89
N SER A 521 1.20 -15.87 -7.85
CA SER A 521 2.06 -14.68 -7.68
C SER A 521 2.13 -13.74 -8.89
N ASN A 522 1.28 -13.93 -9.91
CA ASN A 522 1.29 -13.10 -11.11
C ASN A 522 0.80 -11.68 -10.80
N SER A 523 1.75 -10.80 -10.47
CA SER A 523 1.49 -9.47 -9.94
C SER A 523 0.80 -8.56 -10.96
N GLU A 524 0.99 -8.76 -12.26
CA GLU A 524 0.43 -7.89 -13.33
C GLU A 524 -1.10 -7.80 -13.30
N LEU A 525 -1.78 -8.86 -12.85
CA LEU A 525 -3.25 -8.91 -12.75
C LEU A 525 -3.82 -8.09 -11.59
N PHE A 526 -2.98 -7.81 -10.58
CA PHE A 526 -3.36 -7.14 -9.34
C PHE A 526 -2.60 -5.82 -9.12
N SER A 527 -1.55 -5.55 -9.90
CA SER A 527 -0.68 -4.38 -9.74
C SER A 527 -1.11 -3.27 -10.69
N HIS A 528 -1.92 -2.36 -10.19
CA HIS A 528 -2.29 -1.13 -10.88
C HIS A 528 -2.49 -0.01 -9.87
N PRO A 529 -2.19 1.25 -10.23
CA PRO A 529 -2.39 2.38 -9.32
C PRO A 529 -3.88 2.68 -9.13
N PRO A 530 -4.28 3.20 -7.95
CA PRO A 530 -5.63 3.68 -7.71
C PRO A 530 -6.01 4.80 -8.69
N PRO A 531 -7.31 5.02 -8.95
CA PRO A 531 -7.74 6.15 -9.75
C PRO A 531 -7.30 7.46 -9.08
N LEU A 532 -6.93 8.45 -9.89
CA LEU A 532 -6.47 9.77 -9.41
C LEU A 532 -7.51 10.46 -8.51
N PHE A 533 -8.78 10.22 -8.79
CA PHE A 533 -9.90 10.73 -8.01
C PHE A 533 -10.59 9.57 -7.31
N PRO A 534 -10.61 9.56 -5.96
CA PRO A 534 -11.32 8.56 -5.20
C PRO A 534 -12.81 8.51 -5.59
N THR A 535 -13.34 7.31 -5.78
CA THR A 535 -14.73 7.07 -6.13
C THR A 535 -15.40 6.21 -5.08
N SER A 536 -16.63 6.55 -4.68
CA SER A 536 -17.43 5.73 -3.77
C SER A 536 -18.32 4.73 -4.52
N ARG A 537 -18.26 4.67 -5.85
CA ARG A 537 -19.10 3.77 -6.64
C ARG A 537 -18.69 2.32 -6.37
N LEU A 538 -19.66 1.52 -5.94
CA LEU A 538 -19.46 0.11 -5.68
C LEU A 538 -19.76 -0.72 -6.93
N TYR A 539 -19.01 -1.80 -7.07
CA TYR A 539 -19.14 -2.77 -8.15
C TYR A 539 -19.14 -4.15 -7.53
N ASN A 540 -19.90 -5.06 -8.12
CA ASN A 540 -20.01 -6.45 -7.71
C ASN A 540 -19.69 -7.35 -8.91
N ILE A 541 -19.00 -8.46 -8.65
CA ILE A 541 -18.73 -9.50 -9.65
C ILE A 541 -19.35 -10.79 -9.12
N ARG A 542 -20.19 -11.41 -9.95
CA ARG A 542 -20.87 -12.66 -9.60
C ARG A 542 -21.04 -13.58 -10.81
N PRO A 543 -21.25 -14.89 -10.60
CA PRO A 543 -21.68 -15.79 -11.66
C PRO A 543 -22.98 -15.32 -12.33
N TYR A 544 -23.12 -15.68 -13.61
CA TYR A 544 -24.30 -15.41 -14.42
C TYR A 544 -25.54 -16.17 -13.91
N HIS A 545 -26.69 -15.52 -14.03
CA HIS A 545 -28.01 -16.10 -13.84
C HIS A 545 -28.90 -15.86 -15.06
N ASN A 546 -29.85 -16.76 -15.33
CA ASN A 546 -30.74 -16.65 -16.49
C ASN A 546 -31.55 -15.34 -16.55
N LYS A 547 -31.80 -14.70 -15.41
CA LYS A 547 -32.45 -13.38 -15.33
C LYS A 547 -31.61 -12.26 -15.96
N ASP A 548 -30.28 -12.40 -16.01
CA ASP A 548 -29.36 -11.39 -16.52
C ASP A 548 -29.34 -11.35 -18.05
N LYS A 549 -29.90 -12.38 -18.73
CA LYS A 549 -29.84 -12.53 -20.20
C LYS A 549 -30.33 -11.26 -20.92
N ALA A 550 -31.47 -10.73 -20.51
CA ALA A 550 -32.08 -9.57 -21.17
C ALA A 550 -31.22 -8.30 -21.02
N GLU A 551 -30.68 -8.06 -19.83
CA GLU A 551 -29.82 -6.90 -19.55
C GLU A 551 -28.48 -7.01 -20.31
N LEU A 552 -27.88 -8.20 -20.35
CA LEU A 552 -26.66 -8.46 -21.13
C LEU A 552 -26.87 -8.25 -22.63
N TYR A 553 -28.03 -8.67 -23.16
CA TYR A 553 -28.38 -8.49 -24.56
C TYR A 553 -28.61 -7.02 -24.89
N CYS A 554 -29.19 -6.26 -23.96
CA CYS A 554 -29.30 -4.81 -24.07
C CYS A 554 -27.92 -4.14 -24.09
N MET A 555 -27.04 -4.51 -23.16
CA MET A 555 -25.69 -3.95 -23.03
C MET A 555 -24.85 -4.16 -24.30
N VAL A 556 -24.79 -5.39 -24.84
CA VAL A 556 -23.99 -5.66 -26.04
C VAL A 556 -24.55 -4.96 -27.28
N ARG A 557 -25.88 -4.79 -27.37
CA ARG A 557 -26.50 -3.99 -28.43
C ARG A 557 -26.05 -2.54 -28.37
N GLN A 558 -25.99 -1.95 -27.18
CA GLN A 558 -25.50 -0.57 -26.99
C GLN A 558 -24.03 -0.43 -27.40
N LEU A 559 -23.18 -1.39 -27.02
CA LEU A 559 -21.76 -1.40 -27.40
C LEU A 559 -21.57 -1.47 -28.92
N GLN A 560 -22.37 -2.27 -29.63
CA GLN A 560 -22.30 -2.35 -31.09
C GLN A 560 -22.82 -1.09 -31.79
N GLN A 561 -23.88 -0.46 -31.26
CA GLN A 561 -24.42 0.79 -31.80
C GLN A 561 -23.45 1.97 -31.64
N GLY A 562 -22.63 1.98 -30.59
CA GLY A 562 -21.58 2.98 -30.39
C GLY A 562 -20.33 2.79 -31.28
N ALA A 563 -20.04 1.55 -31.68
CA ALA A 563 -18.83 1.20 -32.45
C ALA A 563 -19.00 1.29 -33.98
N GLN A 564 -20.23 1.13 -34.49
CA GLN A 564 -20.53 1.28 -35.91
C GLN A 564 -21.75 2.17 -36.11
N GLY A 565 -21.62 3.25 -36.89
CA GLY A 565 -22.74 4.09 -37.32
C GLY A 565 -23.72 3.43 -38.31
N SER A 566 -23.99 2.12 -38.18
CA SER A 566 -24.81 1.33 -39.10
C SER A 566 -25.97 0.62 -38.36
N PRO A 567 -27.20 0.61 -38.91
CA PRO A 567 -28.40 0.15 -38.23
C PRO A 567 -28.58 -1.37 -38.38
N ASN A 568 -27.73 -2.17 -37.74
CA ASN A 568 -27.95 -3.63 -37.66
C ASN A 568 -29.00 -4.04 -36.61
N SER A 569 -29.64 -3.10 -35.92
CA SER A 569 -30.78 -3.38 -35.06
C SER A 569 -32.07 -3.41 -35.89
N SER A 570 -32.44 -4.58 -36.42
CA SER A 570 -33.83 -4.77 -36.85
C SER A 570 -34.73 -4.73 -35.60
N PRO A 571 -35.68 -3.80 -35.48
CA PRO A 571 -36.61 -3.77 -34.35
C PRO A 571 -37.49 -5.03 -34.28
N ALA A 572 -37.56 -5.82 -35.36
CA ALA A 572 -38.28 -7.08 -35.40
C ALA A 572 -37.59 -8.23 -34.63
N HIS A 573 -36.27 -8.16 -34.43
CA HIS A 573 -35.50 -9.20 -33.76
C HIS A 573 -34.52 -8.59 -32.75
N PRO A 574 -35.03 -8.11 -31.59
CA PRO A 574 -34.18 -7.47 -30.61
C PRO A 574 -33.09 -8.42 -30.10
N ASP A 575 -33.33 -9.71 -29.94
CA ASP A 575 -32.35 -10.60 -29.31
C ASP A 575 -31.22 -11.06 -30.23
N LEU A 576 -31.30 -10.81 -31.54
CA LEU A 576 -30.38 -11.36 -32.54
C LEU A 576 -28.89 -11.07 -32.25
N ILE A 577 -28.57 -9.84 -31.85
CA ILE A 577 -27.17 -9.46 -31.52
C ILE A 577 -26.70 -10.22 -30.28
N GLY A 578 -27.54 -10.33 -29.25
CA GLY A 578 -27.21 -11.07 -28.03
C GLY A 578 -27.09 -12.57 -28.27
N ASP A 579 -28.01 -13.16 -29.06
CA ASP A 579 -27.98 -14.57 -29.44
C ASP A 579 -26.73 -14.89 -30.28
N ARG A 580 -26.23 -13.95 -31.09
CA ARG A 580 -24.97 -14.11 -31.83
C ARG A 580 -23.73 -13.97 -30.92
N CYS A 581 -23.69 -12.95 -30.08
CA CYS A 581 -22.47 -12.58 -29.36
C CYS A 581 -22.27 -13.33 -28.04
N LEU A 582 -23.35 -13.56 -27.30
CA LEU A 582 -23.31 -14.13 -25.94
C LEU A 582 -24.07 -15.45 -25.83
N GLY A 583 -25.12 -15.65 -26.62
CA GLY A 583 -26.05 -16.78 -26.54
C GLY A 583 -25.40 -18.15 -26.36
N PRO A 584 -24.46 -18.57 -27.24
CA PRO A 584 -23.81 -19.87 -27.13
C PRO A 584 -23.07 -20.07 -25.80
N CYS A 585 -22.32 -19.07 -25.33
CA CYS A 585 -21.59 -19.15 -24.07
C CYS A 585 -22.56 -19.20 -22.88
N LEU A 586 -23.57 -18.33 -22.86
CA LEU A 586 -24.56 -18.30 -21.77
C LEU A 586 -25.39 -19.58 -21.68
N ALA A 587 -25.62 -20.27 -22.81
CA ALA A 587 -26.38 -21.51 -22.85
C ALA A 587 -25.52 -22.76 -22.56
N LEU A 588 -24.29 -22.79 -23.05
CA LEU A 588 -23.45 -24.00 -23.02
C LEU A 588 -22.37 -23.98 -21.93
N CYS A 589 -21.93 -22.80 -21.50
CA CYS A 589 -20.92 -22.57 -20.47
C CYS A 589 -21.36 -21.47 -19.47
N PRO A 590 -22.60 -21.49 -18.93
CA PRO A 590 -23.04 -20.49 -17.96
C PRO A 590 -22.13 -20.39 -16.72
N GLU A 591 -21.47 -21.48 -16.35
CA GLU A 591 -20.57 -21.56 -15.20
C GLU A 591 -19.25 -20.78 -15.36
N TYR A 592 -18.88 -20.42 -16.59
CA TYR A 592 -17.72 -19.57 -16.90
C TYR A 592 -18.16 -18.19 -17.39
N SER A 593 -19.41 -17.83 -17.11
CA SER A 593 -19.97 -16.53 -17.44
C SER A 593 -20.11 -15.72 -16.15
N MET A 594 -19.44 -14.58 -16.07
CA MET A 594 -19.49 -13.68 -14.93
C MET A 594 -20.05 -12.32 -15.33
N VAL A 595 -20.82 -11.72 -14.42
CA VAL A 595 -21.48 -10.44 -14.60
C VAL A 595 -20.83 -9.43 -13.66
N LEU A 596 -20.59 -8.23 -14.19
CA LEU A 596 -20.20 -7.04 -13.46
C LEU A 596 -21.42 -6.12 -13.38
N GLU A 597 -21.78 -5.74 -12.17
CA GLU A 597 -22.91 -4.85 -11.89
C GLU A 597 -22.50 -3.76 -10.90
N ASP A 598 -23.22 -2.65 -10.96
CA ASP A 598 -23.18 -1.58 -9.96
C ASP A 598 -24.61 -1.18 -9.55
N GLU A 599 -24.75 -0.06 -8.83
CA GLU A 599 -26.04 0.44 -8.36
C GLU A 599 -27.07 0.72 -9.48
N LEU A 600 -26.62 0.88 -10.73
CA LEU A 600 -27.48 1.12 -11.90
C LEU A 600 -27.85 -0.17 -12.66
N GLY A 601 -27.27 -1.32 -12.29
CA GLY A 601 -27.50 -2.61 -12.94
C GLY A 601 -26.25 -3.16 -13.63
N VAL A 602 -26.46 -4.05 -14.62
CA VAL A 602 -25.37 -4.71 -15.34
C VAL A 602 -24.57 -3.72 -16.19
N CYS A 603 -23.27 -3.64 -15.95
CA CYS A 603 -22.35 -2.74 -16.64
C CYS A 603 -21.15 -3.45 -17.30
N GLY A 604 -21.04 -4.77 -17.14
CA GLY A 604 -20.10 -5.59 -17.89
C GLY A 604 -20.34 -7.09 -17.73
N CYS A 605 -19.67 -7.88 -18.55
CA CYS A 605 -19.61 -9.32 -18.44
C CYS A 605 -18.30 -9.88 -19.00
N VAL A 606 -17.89 -11.04 -18.49
CA VAL A 606 -16.85 -11.84 -19.11
C VAL A 606 -17.36 -13.26 -19.28
N LEU A 607 -17.14 -13.83 -20.45
CA LEU A 607 -17.57 -15.16 -20.84
C LEU A 607 -16.35 -16.00 -21.15
N GLY A 608 -16.26 -17.17 -20.56
CA GLY A 608 -15.22 -18.16 -20.81
C GLY A 608 -15.76 -19.44 -21.41
N VAL A 609 -14.90 -20.07 -22.20
CA VAL A 609 -15.07 -21.43 -22.70
C VAL A 609 -13.83 -22.20 -22.26
N VAL A 610 -13.99 -23.26 -21.46
CA VAL A 610 -12.85 -24.05 -20.97
C VAL A 610 -12.17 -24.83 -22.08
N ASP A 611 -12.94 -25.53 -22.91
CA ASP A 611 -12.45 -26.35 -24.01
C ASP A 611 -13.19 -25.98 -25.29
N VAL A 612 -12.50 -25.26 -26.17
CA VAL A 612 -13.08 -24.73 -27.42
C VAL A 612 -13.52 -25.86 -28.36
N ARG A 613 -12.83 -27.01 -28.37
CA ARG A 613 -13.18 -28.16 -29.24
C ARG A 613 -14.54 -28.73 -28.88
N SER A 614 -14.75 -29.01 -27.60
CA SER A 614 -15.98 -29.57 -27.05
C SER A 614 -17.12 -28.57 -27.18
N PHE A 615 -16.84 -27.28 -26.97
CA PHE A 615 -17.81 -26.21 -27.15
C PHE A 615 -18.27 -26.09 -28.61
N ALA A 616 -17.35 -26.04 -29.57
CA ALA A 616 -17.68 -25.95 -31.00
C ALA A 616 -18.57 -27.13 -31.45
N LYS A 617 -18.27 -28.35 -31.00
CA LYS A 617 -19.10 -29.54 -31.26
C LYS A 617 -20.52 -29.39 -30.71
N ARG A 618 -20.67 -28.87 -29.49
CA ARG A 618 -21.99 -28.60 -28.87
C ARG A 618 -22.76 -27.48 -29.57
N CYS A 619 -22.06 -26.43 -30.01
CA CYS A 619 -22.66 -25.34 -30.80
C CYS A 619 -23.25 -25.86 -32.12
N GLN A 620 -22.50 -26.68 -32.86
CA GLN A 620 -22.96 -27.25 -34.13
C GLN A 620 -24.24 -28.10 -33.98
N THR A 621 -24.44 -28.74 -32.84
CA THR A 621 -25.63 -29.55 -32.57
C THR A 621 -26.84 -28.73 -32.10
N CYS A 622 -26.63 -27.54 -31.53
CA CYS A 622 -27.67 -26.80 -30.81
C CYS A 622 -28.02 -25.43 -31.42
N TRP A 623 -27.23 -24.91 -32.37
CA TRP A 623 -27.44 -23.58 -32.97
C TRP A 623 -27.62 -23.68 -34.50
N ILE A 624 -28.69 -23.06 -35.02
CA ILE A 624 -29.13 -23.14 -36.43
C ILE A 624 -28.08 -22.58 -37.41
N SER A 625 -27.26 -21.64 -36.93
CA SER A 625 -26.03 -21.22 -37.58
C SER A 625 -25.03 -20.98 -36.46
N PRO A 626 -23.99 -21.82 -36.28
CA PRO A 626 -22.90 -21.46 -35.40
C PRO A 626 -22.37 -20.09 -35.85
N PRO A 627 -22.03 -19.17 -34.93
CA PRO A 627 -21.55 -17.84 -35.31
C PRO A 627 -20.47 -17.99 -36.39
N GLU A 628 -20.55 -17.22 -37.49
CA GLU A 628 -19.55 -17.23 -38.58
C GLU A 628 -18.10 -17.04 -38.06
N ASP A 629 -17.98 -16.54 -36.81
CA ASP A 629 -16.78 -16.32 -36.01
C ASP A 629 -16.22 -17.58 -35.30
N GLN A 630 -16.79 -18.79 -35.43
CA GLN A 630 -16.26 -20.04 -34.82
C GLN A 630 -15.68 -21.01 -35.87
N GLY A 631 -14.64 -20.59 -36.59
CA GLY A 631 -13.89 -21.47 -37.50
C GLY A 631 -13.02 -22.46 -36.73
N GLU A 632 -12.61 -23.56 -37.37
CA GLU A 632 -11.64 -24.50 -36.80
C GLU A 632 -10.32 -23.77 -36.50
N TYR A 633 -10.09 -23.48 -35.22
CA TYR A 633 -8.80 -22.96 -34.77
C TYR A 633 -7.71 -24.02 -34.97
N PRO A 634 -6.48 -23.63 -35.35
CA PRO A 634 -5.39 -24.58 -35.51
C PRO A 634 -5.16 -25.39 -34.23
N ASP A 635 -4.89 -26.69 -34.38
CA ASP A 635 -4.57 -27.57 -33.25
C ASP A 635 -3.40 -27.05 -32.41
N SER A 636 -2.43 -26.39 -33.05
CA SER A 636 -1.28 -25.76 -32.39
C SER A 636 -1.68 -24.61 -31.45
N LEU A 637 -2.68 -23.82 -31.81
CA LEU A 637 -3.23 -22.77 -30.93
C LEU A 637 -3.93 -23.42 -29.73
N LEU A 638 -4.85 -24.34 -30.00
CA LEU A 638 -5.66 -24.98 -28.95
C LEU A 638 -4.84 -25.89 -28.03
N TYR A 639 -3.68 -26.37 -28.47
CA TYR A 639 -2.75 -27.11 -27.62
C TYR A 639 -2.19 -26.23 -26.50
N HIS A 640 -1.83 -24.97 -26.79
CA HIS A 640 -1.30 -24.04 -25.79
C HIS A 640 -2.39 -23.23 -25.08
N PHE A 641 -3.50 -22.95 -25.77
CA PHE A 641 -4.60 -22.11 -25.30
C PHE A 641 -5.94 -22.84 -25.53
N PRO A 642 -6.27 -23.85 -24.70
CA PRO A 642 -7.51 -24.62 -24.87
C PRO A 642 -8.78 -23.80 -24.61
N SER A 643 -8.65 -22.72 -23.84
CA SER A 643 -9.78 -21.86 -23.44
C SER A 643 -9.89 -20.61 -24.29
N GLN A 644 -11.12 -20.12 -24.46
CA GLN A 644 -11.41 -18.84 -25.09
C GLN A 644 -12.13 -17.92 -24.11
N LEU A 645 -11.86 -16.62 -24.16
CA LEU A 645 -12.61 -15.62 -23.41
C LEU A 645 -13.15 -14.49 -24.28
N ARG A 646 -14.21 -13.85 -23.79
CA ARG A 646 -14.79 -12.61 -24.31
C ARG A 646 -15.12 -11.69 -23.13
N LEU A 647 -14.69 -10.43 -23.21
CA LEU A 647 -14.84 -9.43 -22.15
C LEU A 647 -15.59 -8.20 -22.67
N ASP A 648 -16.81 -7.92 -22.23
CA ASP A 648 -17.54 -6.73 -22.66
C ASP A 648 -17.87 -5.87 -21.44
N ALA A 649 -17.59 -4.57 -21.52
CA ALA A 649 -17.85 -3.61 -20.46
C ALA A 649 -18.28 -2.27 -21.06
N LEU A 650 -19.19 -1.57 -20.38
CA LEU A 650 -19.62 -0.23 -20.80
C LEU A 650 -18.45 0.77 -20.70
N PRO A 651 -18.36 1.76 -21.60
CA PRO A 651 -17.27 2.73 -21.60
C PRO A 651 -17.30 3.69 -20.40
N ASP A 652 -18.46 3.86 -19.75
CA ASP A 652 -18.68 4.84 -18.68
C ASP A 652 -18.33 4.31 -17.28
N LEU A 653 -17.49 3.27 -17.19
CA LEU A 653 -16.98 2.77 -15.92
C LEU A 653 -16.08 3.83 -15.25
N VAL A 654 -16.44 4.20 -14.02
CA VAL A 654 -15.70 5.20 -13.24
C VAL A 654 -14.36 4.65 -12.76
N ASP A 655 -14.31 3.35 -12.45
CA ASP A 655 -13.11 2.67 -12.00
C ASP A 655 -12.76 1.55 -12.98
N ILE A 656 -11.78 1.77 -13.85
CA ILE A 656 -11.38 0.79 -14.88
C ILE A 656 -10.70 -0.46 -14.29
N SER A 657 -10.29 -0.41 -13.01
CA SER A 657 -9.70 -1.58 -12.34
C SER A 657 -10.68 -2.74 -12.19
N VAL A 658 -11.98 -2.46 -12.15
CA VAL A 658 -12.98 -3.52 -11.97
C VAL A 658 -13.09 -4.41 -13.18
N THR A 659 -12.76 -3.90 -14.38
CA THR A 659 -12.63 -4.71 -15.60
C THR A 659 -11.46 -5.68 -15.50
N ARG A 660 -10.36 -5.29 -14.84
CA ARG A 660 -9.27 -6.22 -14.51
C ARG A 660 -9.74 -7.28 -13.52
N CYS A 661 -10.41 -6.87 -12.44
CA CYS A 661 -10.96 -7.79 -11.45
C CYS A 661 -11.90 -8.82 -12.09
N LEU A 662 -12.76 -8.38 -13.02
CA LEU A 662 -13.67 -9.23 -13.79
C LEU A 662 -12.92 -10.26 -14.62
N LEU A 663 -11.90 -9.84 -15.38
CA LEU A 663 -11.05 -10.74 -16.12
C LEU A 663 -10.35 -11.75 -15.18
N THR A 664 -9.71 -11.26 -14.12
CA THR A 664 -8.98 -12.04 -13.13
C THR A 664 -9.87 -13.10 -12.48
N ALA A 665 -11.13 -12.77 -12.16
CA ALA A 665 -12.10 -13.73 -11.63
C ALA A 665 -12.36 -14.89 -12.60
N LEU A 666 -12.53 -14.61 -13.90
CA LEU A 666 -12.67 -15.66 -14.91
C LEU A 666 -11.40 -16.49 -15.07
N LEU A 667 -10.23 -15.85 -15.15
CA LEU A 667 -8.95 -16.56 -15.28
C LEU A 667 -8.74 -17.53 -14.11
N THR A 668 -9.11 -17.09 -12.91
CA THR A 668 -9.09 -17.91 -11.69
C THR A 668 -9.97 -19.14 -11.82
N ALA A 669 -11.20 -18.98 -12.33
CA ALA A 669 -12.13 -20.10 -12.57
C ALA A 669 -11.65 -21.07 -13.66
N LEU A 670 -11.10 -20.56 -14.77
CA LEU A 670 -10.55 -21.37 -15.86
C LEU A 670 -9.35 -22.21 -15.37
N LYS A 671 -8.42 -21.57 -14.65
CA LYS A 671 -7.24 -22.23 -14.07
C LYS A 671 -7.63 -23.30 -13.05
N ALA A 672 -8.62 -23.01 -12.20
CA ALA A 672 -9.14 -23.97 -11.23
C ALA A 672 -9.75 -25.23 -11.87
N ASN A 673 -10.15 -25.18 -13.16
CA ASN A 673 -10.63 -26.34 -13.92
C ASN A 673 -9.60 -26.94 -14.88
N GLY A 674 -8.31 -26.65 -14.65
CA GLY A 674 -7.22 -27.27 -15.38
C GLY A 674 -6.90 -26.63 -16.73
N SER A 675 -7.46 -25.47 -17.05
CA SER A 675 -6.99 -24.71 -18.21
C SER A 675 -5.58 -24.18 -17.96
N HIS A 676 -4.67 -24.43 -18.90
CA HIS A 676 -3.28 -23.92 -18.87
C HIS A 676 -3.07 -22.70 -19.78
N GLY A 677 -4.07 -22.29 -20.54
CA GLY A 677 -3.96 -21.13 -21.41
C GLY A 677 -5.31 -20.68 -21.98
N VAL A 678 -5.41 -19.38 -22.20
CA VAL A 678 -6.62 -18.74 -22.73
C VAL A 678 -6.27 -17.78 -23.86
N PHE A 679 -7.15 -17.69 -24.86
CA PHE A 679 -7.05 -16.70 -25.93
C PHE A 679 -8.34 -15.89 -26.11
N CYS A 680 -8.24 -14.77 -26.82
CA CYS A 680 -9.37 -13.97 -27.26
C CYS A 680 -9.11 -13.39 -28.65
N GLU A 681 -10.18 -13.14 -29.40
CA GLU A 681 -10.14 -12.49 -30.70
C GLU A 681 -10.64 -11.04 -30.58
N MET A 682 -10.00 -10.10 -31.29
CA MET A 682 -10.46 -8.72 -31.36
C MET A 682 -10.14 -8.08 -32.71
N GLN A 683 -10.81 -6.98 -33.00
CA GLN A 683 -10.55 -6.19 -34.19
C GLN A 683 -9.25 -5.38 -34.01
N PRO A 684 -8.35 -5.30 -35.02
CA PRO A 684 -7.12 -4.51 -34.93
C PRO A 684 -7.35 -3.02 -34.67
N THR A 685 -8.56 -2.53 -34.97
CA THR A 685 -8.96 -1.13 -34.76
C THR A 685 -9.22 -0.81 -33.29
N ASP A 686 -9.42 -1.79 -32.41
CA ASP A 686 -9.68 -1.60 -30.98
C ASP A 686 -8.38 -1.50 -30.16
N ARG A 687 -7.63 -0.41 -30.40
CA ARG A 687 -6.32 -0.18 -29.77
C ARG A 687 -6.38 -0.13 -28.24
N MET A 688 -7.44 0.43 -27.67
CA MET A 688 -7.58 0.53 -26.21
C MET A 688 -7.65 -0.84 -25.54
N ARG A 689 -8.39 -1.77 -26.15
CA ARG A 689 -8.54 -3.13 -25.65
C ARG A 689 -7.29 -3.98 -25.86
N LEU A 690 -6.60 -3.79 -27.00
CA LEU A 690 -5.27 -4.36 -27.24
C LEU A 690 -4.29 -3.93 -26.14
N ASP A 691 -4.13 -2.62 -25.91
CA ASP A 691 -3.24 -2.09 -24.89
C ASP A 691 -3.61 -2.57 -23.48
N PHE A 692 -4.91 -2.67 -23.18
CA PHE A 692 -5.41 -3.18 -21.91
C PHE A 692 -5.00 -4.63 -21.67
N LEU A 693 -5.23 -5.53 -22.65
CA LEU A 693 -4.91 -6.94 -22.51
C LEU A 693 -3.40 -7.20 -22.53
N THR A 694 -2.63 -6.47 -23.34
CA THR A 694 -1.16 -6.59 -23.35
C THR A 694 -0.53 -6.19 -22.03
N LYS A 695 -1.06 -5.15 -21.35
CA LYS A 695 -0.63 -4.80 -19.97
C LYS A 695 -0.98 -5.87 -18.93
N LEU A 696 -1.93 -6.73 -19.23
CA LEU A 696 -2.30 -7.90 -18.43
C LEU A 696 -1.62 -9.16 -18.95
N GLY A 697 -0.50 -9.02 -19.67
CA GLY A 697 0.36 -10.07 -20.20
C GLY A 697 -0.31 -11.01 -21.20
N PHE A 698 -1.26 -10.51 -22.00
CA PHE A 698 -1.69 -11.18 -23.21
C PHE A 698 -0.76 -10.81 -24.38
N LEU A 699 -0.31 -11.82 -25.13
CA LEU A 699 0.60 -11.65 -26.25
C LEU A 699 -0.09 -11.97 -27.56
N GLU A 700 0.27 -11.24 -28.62
CA GLU A 700 -0.24 -11.50 -29.96
C GLU A 700 0.28 -12.85 -30.49
N ILE A 701 -0.64 -13.68 -30.98
CA ILE A 701 -0.32 -14.98 -31.56
C ILE A 701 -0.39 -14.86 -33.07
N ILE A 702 0.76 -15.05 -33.73
CA ILE A 702 0.86 -15.02 -35.19
C ILE A 702 0.06 -16.21 -35.77
N ARG A 703 -1.01 -15.92 -36.50
CA ARG A 703 -1.78 -16.93 -37.24
C ARG A 703 -0.92 -17.42 -38.43
N GLY A 704 -0.28 -18.58 -38.32
CA GLY A 704 0.30 -19.25 -39.49
C GLY A 704 -0.81 -19.63 -40.48
N GLU A 705 -0.63 -19.31 -41.78
CA GLU A 705 -1.42 -19.67 -42.99
C GLU A 705 -2.97 -19.79 -42.88
N ALA A 706 -3.61 -19.23 -41.86
CA ALA A 706 -5.06 -19.24 -41.70
C ALA A 706 -5.68 -18.11 -42.53
N ARG A 707 -6.22 -18.46 -43.70
CA ARG A 707 -6.92 -17.57 -44.62
C ARG A 707 -8.16 -16.92 -43.97
N HIS A 708 -8.39 -15.64 -44.32
CA HIS A 708 -9.69 -14.93 -44.29
C HIS A 708 -10.25 -14.33 -42.99
N ARG A 709 -9.47 -13.97 -41.96
CA ARG A 709 -9.99 -13.13 -40.85
C ARG A 709 -9.13 -11.91 -40.56
N GLU A 710 -9.76 -10.74 -40.54
CA GLU A 710 -9.13 -9.45 -40.23
C GLU A 710 -8.84 -9.24 -38.72
N GLY A 711 -9.06 -10.24 -37.86
CA GLY A 711 -8.94 -10.13 -36.40
C GLY A 711 -7.59 -10.56 -35.79
N VAL A 712 -7.13 -9.84 -34.77
CA VAL A 712 -5.96 -10.17 -33.94
C VAL A 712 -6.34 -11.22 -32.90
N VAL A 713 -5.46 -12.22 -32.67
CA VAL A 713 -5.59 -13.18 -31.57
C VAL A 713 -4.57 -12.82 -30.50
N LEU A 714 -5.02 -12.62 -29.26
CA LEU A 714 -4.14 -12.54 -28.12
C LEU A 714 -4.31 -13.76 -27.22
N GLY A 715 -3.21 -14.31 -26.69
CA GLY A 715 -3.24 -15.39 -25.72
C GLY A 715 -2.39 -15.14 -24.48
N ARG A 716 -2.75 -15.82 -23.40
CA ARG A 716 -2.09 -15.78 -22.10
C ARG A 716 -2.06 -17.19 -21.49
N LEU A 717 -0.91 -17.59 -20.97
CA LEU A 717 -0.78 -18.81 -20.17
C LEU A 717 -1.31 -18.56 -18.75
N LEU A 718 -1.93 -19.60 -18.16
CA LEU A 718 -2.55 -19.53 -16.83
C LEU A 718 -1.77 -20.30 -15.78
#